data_AF-R5KIQ1-F1
#
_entry.id   AF-R5KIQ1-F1
#
_cell.length_a   1.000
_cell.length_b   1.000
_cell.length_c   1.000
_cell.angle_alpha   90.00
_cell.angle_beta   90.00
_cell.angle_gamma   90.00
#
_symmetry.space_group_name_H-M   'P 1'
#
loop_
_entity.id
_entity.type
_entity.pdbx_description
1 polymer ?
#
loop_
_entity_poly.entity_id
_entity_poly.type
_entity_poly.pdbx_seq_one_letter_code
_entity_poly.pdbx_strand_id
1 'polypeptide(L)'
;MVSRKITIGILVNLCRFVVALTFIFSGYVKAIDPLGTLYKLQDYLEVVHLSAYVSDYITLAVSVLLGGIEFCLGVLLLFAIRRRLVTRLLLFFMAVMTPLTLWLALDNPIEDCGCFGDAVKLTNWETFGKNVVLLAATVLLFMRPLAMPRFISRSNQWIVVNYTMLFILVSSSMSLYTLPPFDFRPYHIGANIRKGMEIPEGAKQPQFETTFILEKDGQRREFTLDDYPDSTWTFIDSKTVQTEAGYVPPIHDFSIQTTDGSEDITDSVLNHKGYSFVLVSPHFETASDANFGEIDAIYEYSLDHGYPFYALTASTDEAINHWRDITGAEYNFFLTDETTLKTVIRSNPGLLLLKDGTVIGKWSHNDLPGLDYKSPRLEDTEYGRMPEHSVTSKISQILLWYILPLMLLTFADRTWKFSQWIRKKEHSNRIYKLLKRKKNMRKKIVAGNWKMNMNLQDGIALAKELNETLTNEKPNCGVIICTPFIHLASIAQFLNQDVIGLGAENCADKEKGAYTGEVSAEMVKSTGAQYVILGHSERRGYYAETPEILKEKVLLALKNGLKVIFCIGESLEEREAGKQNEVVKAELEGSVFNLTEEEFKNIIIAYEPIWAIGTGKTATADQAEEIHAYIRSIIAEKYGQAVADDTTILYGGSCKASNAPELFAKPDIDGGLIGGASLKAADFMGIINAWK
;
A
#
# COMPACT_ATOMS: atom_id res chain seq x y z
N MET A 1 -26.47 13.74 21.63
CA MET A 1 -25.73 12.51 21.22
C MET A 1 -24.74 12.73 20.07
N VAL A 2 -25.06 13.57 19.07
CA VAL A 2 -24.18 13.88 17.91
C VAL A 2 -22.93 14.69 18.32
N SER A 3 -23.09 15.74 19.14
CA SER A 3 -21.96 16.56 19.63
C SER A 3 -20.89 15.72 20.34
N ARG A 4 -21.28 14.83 21.25
CA ARG A 4 -20.36 13.95 22.00
C ARG A 4 -19.57 13.00 21.09
N LYS A 5 -20.17 12.51 19.98
CA LYS A 5 -19.45 11.68 19.00
C LYS A 5 -18.41 12.47 18.21
N ILE A 6 -18.71 13.72 17.88
CA ILE A 6 -17.78 14.62 17.17
C ILE A 6 -16.60 14.98 18.07
N THR A 7 -16.85 15.39 19.32
CA THR A 7 -15.80 15.73 20.29
C THR A 7 -14.85 14.56 20.53
N ILE A 8 -15.39 13.34 20.71
CA ILE A 8 -14.57 12.12 20.87
C ILE A 8 -13.77 11.83 19.59
N GLY A 9 -14.36 12.02 18.40
CA GLY A 9 -13.64 11.82 17.14
C GLY A 9 -12.47 12.79 16.95
N ILE A 10 -12.63 14.06 17.35
CA ILE A 10 -11.57 15.06 17.31
C ILE A 10 -10.45 14.67 18.27
N LEU A 11 -10.79 14.36 19.53
CA LEU A 11 -9.81 13.98 20.55
C LEU A 11 -9.01 12.73 20.14
N VAL A 12 -9.68 11.70 19.61
CA VAL A 12 -9.02 10.49 19.09
C VAL A 12 -8.02 10.82 17.98
N ASN A 13 -8.36 11.75 17.07
CA ASN A 13 -7.43 12.13 16.00
C ASN A 13 -6.29 13.01 16.50
N LEU A 14 -6.52 13.90 17.47
CA LEU A 14 -5.44 14.64 18.12
C LEU A 14 -4.43 13.69 18.76
N CYS A 15 -4.91 12.73 19.57
CA CYS A 15 -4.06 11.69 20.17
C CYS A 15 -3.34 10.86 19.09
N ARG A 16 -4.04 10.50 18.00
CA ARG A 16 -3.44 9.77 16.88
C ARG A 16 -2.26 10.54 16.28
N PHE A 17 -2.41 11.83 15.99
CA PHE A 17 -1.34 12.63 15.39
C PHE A 17 -0.17 12.80 16.34
N VAL A 18 -0.42 13.12 17.62
CA VAL A 18 0.65 13.27 18.62
C VAL A 18 1.46 11.98 18.76
N VAL A 19 0.79 10.84 18.96
CA VAL A 19 1.48 9.54 19.11
C VAL A 19 2.16 9.14 17.80
N ALA A 20 1.49 9.27 16.65
CA ALA A 20 2.05 8.87 15.37
C ALA A 20 3.29 9.69 15.00
N LEU A 21 3.23 11.01 15.11
CA LEU A 21 4.37 11.89 14.78
C LEU A 21 5.55 11.65 15.72
N THR A 22 5.28 11.43 17.02
CA THR A 22 6.35 11.13 17.98
C THR A 22 7.04 9.81 17.65
N PHE A 23 6.29 8.76 17.33
CA PHE A 23 6.86 7.46 16.95
C PHE A 23 7.56 7.48 15.59
N ILE A 24 7.04 8.24 14.62
CA ILE A 24 7.69 8.44 13.32
C ILE A 24 9.04 9.14 13.52
N PHE A 25 9.06 10.23 14.29
CA PHE A 25 10.29 10.98 14.54
C PHE A 25 11.31 10.14 15.34
N SER A 26 10.89 9.57 16.47
CA SER A 26 11.70 8.67 17.31
C SER A 26 12.29 7.51 16.51
N GLY A 27 11.42 6.77 15.80
CA GLY A 27 11.85 5.61 15.02
C GLY A 27 12.74 5.99 13.85
N TYR A 28 12.50 7.12 13.18
CA TYR A 28 13.36 7.59 12.10
C TYR A 28 14.75 7.98 12.59
N VAL A 29 14.85 8.74 13.69
CA VAL A 29 16.16 9.13 14.25
C VAL A 29 16.98 7.90 14.65
N LYS A 30 16.36 6.91 15.32
CA LYS A 30 17.03 5.64 15.65
C LYS A 30 17.43 4.84 14.41
N ALA A 31 16.58 4.84 13.38
CA ALA A 31 16.84 4.10 12.16
C ALA A 31 17.99 4.69 11.34
N ILE A 32 18.20 6.01 11.35
CA ILE A 32 19.31 6.66 10.65
C ILE A 32 20.61 6.71 11.47
N ASP A 33 20.55 6.45 12.78
CA ASP A 33 21.73 6.23 13.62
C ASP A 33 21.59 4.94 14.46
N PRO A 34 21.66 3.76 13.79
CA PRO A 34 21.57 2.48 14.49
C PRO A 34 22.76 2.22 15.41
N LEU A 35 23.94 2.80 15.13
CA LEU A 35 25.10 2.69 16.03
C LEU A 35 24.91 3.50 17.31
N GLY A 36 24.33 4.70 17.24
CA GLY A 36 23.95 5.45 18.44
C GLY A 36 22.97 4.68 19.33
N THR A 37 21.98 4.04 18.72
CA THR A 37 21.02 3.20 19.47
C THR A 37 21.67 1.92 20.01
N LEU A 38 22.63 1.33 19.28
CA LEU A 38 23.45 0.21 19.76
C LEU A 38 24.20 0.58 21.05
N TYR A 39 24.92 1.70 21.06
CA TYR A 39 25.68 2.13 22.24
C TYR A 39 24.77 2.37 23.44
N LYS A 40 23.63 3.03 23.24
CA LYS A 40 22.65 3.20 24.31
C LYS A 40 22.13 1.86 24.85
N LEU A 41 21.86 0.89 23.98
CA LEU A 41 21.47 -0.46 24.42
C LEU A 41 22.58 -1.17 25.20
N GLN A 42 23.85 -0.96 24.85
CA GLN A 42 24.98 -1.47 25.61
C GLN A 42 25.04 -0.85 27.02
N ASP A 43 24.80 0.46 27.16
CA ASP A 43 24.72 1.12 28.48
C ASP A 43 23.64 0.45 29.36
N TYR A 44 22.45 0.17 28.80
CA TYR A 44 21.41 -0.57 29.53
C TYR A 44 21.84 -1.98 29.90
N LEU A 45 22.49 -2.72 28.99
CA LEU A 45 22.97 -4.08 29.23
C LEU A 45 24.05 -4.12 30.31
N GLU A 46 24.89 -3.10 30.40
CA GLU A 46 25.90 -2.97 31.43
C GLU A 46 25.27 -2.76 32.81
N VAL A 47 24.31 -1.84 32.93
CA VAL A 47 23.60 -1.58 34.19
C VAL A 47 22.86 -2.82 34.70
N VAL A 48 22.31 -3.65 33.81
CA VAL A 48 21.63 -4.90 34.20
C VAL A 48 22.56 -6.12 34.25
N HIS A 49 23.87 -5.91 34.09
CA HIS A 49 24.92 -6.94 34.12
C HIS A 49 24.73 -8.09 33.10
N LEU A 50 24.17 -7.77 31.92
CA LEU A 50 23.96 -8.71 30.82
C LEU A 50 24.89 -8.51 29.61
N SER A 51 25.78 -7.51 29.66
CA SER A 51 26.70 -7.16 28.56
C SER A 51 27.54 -8.36 28.07
N ALA A 52 28.00 -9.23 28.97
CA ALA A 52 28.80 -10.42 28.63
C ALA A 52 28.03 -11.53 27.88
N TYR A 53 26.69 -11.51 27.91
CA TYR A 53 25.85 -12.58 27.34
C TYR A 53 25.25 -12.21 25.98
N VAL A 54 25.32 -10.93 25.59
CA VAL A 54 24.69 -10.43 24.36
C VAL A 54 25.76 -9.93 23.42
N SER A 55 25.87 -10.57 22.24
CA SER A 55 26.82 -10.15 21.20
C SER A 55 26.39 -8.84 20.54
N ASP A 56 27.36 -8.02 20.14
CA ASP A 56 27.15 -6.77 19.41
C ASP A 56 26.33 -6.93 18.12
N TYR A 57 26.46 -8.07 17.42
CA TYR A 57 25.63 -8.36 16.24
C TYR A 57 24.14 -8.46 16.60
N ILE A 58 23.82 -9.05 17.75
CA ILE A 58 22.44 -9.16 18.24
C ILE A 58 21.95 -7.77 18.65
N THR A 59 22.76 -7.01 19.40
CA THR A 59 22.39 -5.67 19.85
C THR A 59 22.20 -4.72 18.66
N LEU A 60 23.01 -4.84 17.60
CA LEU A 60 22.87 -4.07 16.37
C LEU A 60 21.57 -4.44 15.62
N ALA A 61 21.27 -5.74 15.52
CA ALA A 61 20.02 -6.19 14.92
C ALA A 61 18.80 -5.67 15.70
N VAL A 62 18.86 -5.69 17.03
CA VAL A 62 17.81 -5.13 17.89
C VAL A 62 17.67 -3.62 17.71
N SER A 63 18.78 -2.89 17.60
CA SER A 63 18.80 -1.45 17.34
C SER A 63 18.05 -1.10 16.04
N VAL A 64 18.39 -1.77 14.94
CA VAL A 64 17.74 -1.57 13.63
C VAL A 64 16.26 -1.94 13.70
N LEU A 65 15.93 -3.09 14.31
CA LEU A 65 14.55 -3.55 14.45
C LEU A 65 13.71 -2.60 15.32
N LEU A 66 14.27 -2.07 16.40
CA LEU A 66 13.58 -1.15 17.31
C LEU A 66 13.20 0.14 16.59
N GLY A 67 14.16 0.79 15.92
CA GLY A 67 13.90 1.99 15.11
C GLY A 67 12.89 1.72 13.99
N GLY A 68 13.05 0.59 13.28
CA GLY A 68 12.15 0.16 12.22
C GLY A 68 10.72 -0.10 12.70
N ILE A 69 10.53 -0.80 13.83
CA ILE A 69 9.23 -1.10 14.41
C ILE A 69 8.55 0.19 14.89
N GLU A 70 9.26 1.06 15.61
CA GLU A 70 8.72 2.34 16.08
C GLU A 70 8.24 3.20 14.90
N PHE A 71 9.07 3.37 13.87
CA PHE A 71 8.75 4.12 12.68
C PHE A 71 7.52 3.54 11.97
N CYS A 72 7.51 2.22 11.74
CA CYS A 72 6.39 1.52 11.12
C CYS A 72 5.10 1.69 11.93
N LEU A 73 5.11 1.48 13.24
CA LEU A 73 3.93 1.65 14.09
C LEU A 73 3.39 3.09 14.01
N GLY A 74 4.28 4.08 14.00
CA GLY A 74 3.93 5.49 13.82
C GLY A 74 3.22 5.76 12.49
N VAL A 75 3.78 5.30 11.37
CA VAL A 75 3.17 5.48 10.03
C VAL A 75 1.85 4.72 9.90
N LEU A 76 1.78 3.47 10.39
CA LEU A 76 0.56 2.68 10.33
C LEU A 76 -0.56 3.30 11.17
N LEU A 77 -0.22 3.92 12.31
CA LEU A 77 -1.16 4.71 13.11
C LEU A 77 -1.58 5.98 12.35
N LEU A 78 -0.63 6.71 11.74
CA LEU A 78 -0.88 7.91 10.96
C LEU A 78 -1.83 7.64 9.79
N PHE A 79 -1.78 6.47 9.15
CA PHE A 79 -2.68 6.10 8.05
C PHE A 79 -3.96 5.36 8.52
N ALA A 80 -4.02 5.03 9.81
CA ALA A 80 -5.04 4.19 10.43
C ALA A 80 -5.19 2.82 9.73
N ILE A 81 -4.05 2.20 9.45
CA ILE A 81 -3.90 0.84 8.92
C ILE A 81 -3.96 -0.16 10.09
N ARG A 82 -4.60 -1.32 9.89
CA ARG A 82 -4.74 -2.39 10.92
C ARG A 82 -5.06 -1.87 12.35
N ARG A 83 -5.91 -0.83 12.45
CA ARG A 83 -6.16 -0.01 13.66
C ARG A 83 -6.16 -0.74 14.99
N ARG A 84 -6.86 -1.88 15.11
CA ARG A 84 -6.95 -2.65 16.36
C ARG A 84 -5.61 -3.29 16.76
N LEU A 85 -4.87 -3.81 15.79
CA LEU A 85 -3.57 -4.43 16.02
C LEU A 85 -2.53 -3.37 16.39
N VAL A 86 -2.46 -2.28 15.61
CA VAL A 86 -1.48 -1.21 15.83
C VAL A 86 -1.66 -0.56 17.21
N THR A 87 -2.89 -0.27 17.64
CA THR A 87 -3.12 0.30 18.97
C THR A 87 -2.82 -0.68 20.12
N ARG A 88 -2.93 -1.99 19.88
CA ARG A 88 -2.52 -3.03 20.86
C ARG A 88 -1.01 -3.07 21.01
N LEU A 89 -0.29 -3.10 19.89
CA LEU A 89 1.17 -3.10 19.87
C LEU A 89 1.74 -1.82 20.47
N LEU A 90 1.17 -0.66 20.15
CA LEU A 90 1.56 0.61 20.76
C LEU A 90 1.28 0.64 22.27
N LEU A 91 0.13 0.13 22.71
CA LEU A 91 -0.18 0.08 24.15
C LEU A 91 0.81 -0.85 24.88
N PHE A 92 1.14 -1.99 24.29
CA PHE A 92 2.16 -2.90 24.82
C PHE A 92 3.52 -2.20 24.90
N PHE A 93 3.95 -1.56 23.82
CA PHE A 93 5.20 -0.81 23.77
C PHE A 93 5.26 0.27 24.86
N MET A 94 4.22 1.09 24.99
CA MET A 94 4.14 2.13 26.02
C MET A 94 4.05 1.55 27.44
N ALA A 95 3.40 0.40 27.62
CA ALA A 95 3.32 -0.28 28.91
C ALA A 95 4.67 -0.85 29.37
N VAL A 96 5.60 -1.13 28.44
CA VAL A 96 6.99 -1.51 28.76
C VAL A 96 7.87 -0.28 28.95
N MET A 97 7.78 0.71 28.04
CA MET A 97 8.65 1.89 28.08
C MET A 97 8.33 2.84 29.24
N THR A 98 7.07 2.95 29.69
CA THR A 98 6.72 3.89 30.76
C THR A 98 7.32 3.49 32.11
N PRO A 99 7.20 2.22 32.58
CA PRO A 99 7.91 1.76 33.76
C PRO A 99 9.43 1.85 33.64
N LEU A 100 10.01 1.52 32.48
CA LEU A 100 11.44 1.68 32.25
C LEU A 100 11.89 3.13 32.45
N THR A 101 11.14 4.09 31.90
CA THR A 101 11.46 5.51 32.09
C THR A 101 11.21 6.03 33.50
N LEU A 102 10.30 5.41 34.26
CA LEU A 102 10.13 5.71 35.68
C LEU A 102 11.36 5.27 36.47
N TRP A 103 11.86 4.06 36.21
CA TRP A 103 13.08 3.56 36.83
C TRP A 103 14.28 4.47 36.54
N LEU A 104 14.44 4.92 35.29
CA LEU A 104 15.47 5.90 34.93
C LEU A 104 15.31 7.24 35.66
N ALA A 105 14.09 7.73 35.84
CA ALA A 105 13.83 8.99 36.52
C ALA A 105 14.09 8.92 38.04
N LEU A 106 13.99 7.74 38.65
CA LEU A 106 14.20 7.54 40.09
C LEU A 106 15.66 7.24 40.41
N ASP A 107 16.28 6.30 39.69
CA ASP A 107 17.61 5.77 40.03
C ASP A 107 18.73 6.45 39.23
N ASN A 108 18.39 7.19 38.17
CA ASN A 108 19.31 7.89 37.28
C ASN A 108 20.57 7.07 36.87
N PRO A 109 20.42 5.79 36.45
CA PRO A 109 21.57 4.92 36.18
C PRO A 109 22.28 5.27 34.86
N ILE A 110 21.60 6.00 33.97
CA ILE A 110 22.09 6.43 32.65
C ILE A 110 21.58 7.87 32.41
N GLU A 111 22.37 8.70 31.74
CA GLU A 111 22.08 10.13 31.54
C GLU A 111 20.80 10.42 30.76
N ASP A 112 20.48 9.59 29.77
CA ASP A 112 19.26 9.73 28.97
C ASP A 112 18.70 8.37 28.54
N CYS A 113 17.42 8.37 28.16
CA CYS A 113 16.74 7.17 27.72
C CYS A 113 17.10 6.74 26.27
N GLY A 114 17.74 7.61 25.48
CA GLY A 114 17.99 7.38 24.05
C GLY A 114 16.75 7.43 23.15
N CYS A 115 15.60 7.91 23.65
CA CYS A 115 14.33 7.90 22.91
C CYS A 115 14.41 8.61 21.55
N PHE A 116 15.09 9.76 21.47
CA PHE A 116 15.22 10.56 20.24
C PHE A 116 16.67 10.62 19.75
N GLY A 117 17.53 9.70 20.19
CA GLY A 117 18.97 9.80 19.99
C GLY A 117 19.51 11.19 20.37
N ASP A 118 20.50 11.66 19.63
CA ASP A 118 21.11 12.99 19.83
C ASP A 118 20.26 14.15 19.28
N ALA A 119 19.15 13.88 18.59
CA ALA A 119 18.32 14.92 17.98
C ALA A 119 17.59 15.79 19.01
N VAL A 120 17.17 15.19 20.13
CA VAL A 120 16.50 15.88 21.24
C VAL A 120 16.95 15.26 22.55
N LYS A 121 17.79 15.97 23.30
CA LYS A 121 18.19 15.59 24.66
C LYS A 121 17.08 15.98 25.63
N LEU A 122 16.56 15.00 26.36
CA LEU A 122 15.54 15.17 27.40
C LEU A 122 16.09 14.62 28.70
N THR A 123 15.83 15.30 29.82
CA THR A 123 16.11 14.75 31.14
C THR A 123 15.28 13.49 31.40
N ASN A 124 15.70 12.67 32.36
CA ASN A 124 14.98 11.44 32.70
C ASN A 124 13.54 11.72 33.17
N TRP A 125 13.31 12.81 33.92
CA TRP A 125 11.97 13.24 34.34
C TRP A 125 11.11 13.75 33.18
N GLU A 126 11.66 14.52 32.24
CA GLU A 126 10.94 14.96 31.04
C GLU A 126 10.55 13.77 30.16
N THR A 127 11.46 12.79 30.03
CA THR A 127 11.21 11.56 29.29
C THR A 127 10.07 10.75 29.91
N PHE A 128 10.07 10.58 31.23
CA PHE A 128 8.98 9.92 31.95
C PHE A 128 7.66 10.66 31.75
N GLY A 129 7.64 11.99 31.94
CA GLY A 129 6.45 12.83 31.74
C GLY A 129 5.87 12.70 30.33
N LYS A 130 6.72 12.74 29.30
CA LYS A 130 6.34 12.47 27.90
C LYS A 130 5.69 11.09 27.77
N ASN A 131 6.30 10.04 28.31
CA ASN A 131 5.78 8.68 28.22
C ASN A 131 4.43 8.51 28.92
N VAL A 132 4.20 9.19 30.05
CA VAL A 132 2.88 9.21 30.71
C VAL A 132 1.81 9.81 29.81
N VAL A 133 2.10 10.95 29.15
CA VAL A 133 1.18 11.59 28.21
C VAL A 133 0.90 10.69 27.00
N LEU A 134 1.95 10.08 26.43
CA LEU A 134 1.83 9.16 25.30
C LEU A 134 1.06 7.88 25.67
N LEU A 135 1.25 7.36 26.88
CA LEU A 135 0.53 6.20 27.39
C LEU A 135 -0.96 6.52 27.52
N ALA A 136 -1.32 7.66 28.11
CA ALA A 136 -2.72 8.10 28.22
C ALA A 136 -3.39 8.26 26.83
N ALA A 137 -2.69 8.90 25.88
CA ALA A 137 -3.15 9.01 24.50
C ALA A 137 -3.32 7.64 23.83
N THR A 138 -2.39 6.72 24.05
CA THR A 138 -2.41 5.36 23.48
C THR A 138 -3.54 4.50 24.07
N VAL A 139 -3.83 4.63 25.37
CA VAL A 139 -5.00 4.00 26.01
C VAL A 139 -6.29 4.45 25.34
N LEU A 140 -6.44 5.77 25.09
CA LEU A 140 -7.62 6.30 24.41
C LEU A 140 -7.76 5.75 22.97
N LEU A 141 -6.65 5.67 22.23
CA LEU A 141 -6.62 5.06 20.90
C LEU A 141 -6.98 3.57 20.93
N PHE A 142 -6.50 2.82 21.93
CA PHE A 142 -6.81 1.42 22.15
C PHE A 142 -8.28 1.17 22.53
N MET A 143 -8.89 2.06 23.31
CA MET A 143 -10.32 1.99 23.65
C MET A 143 -11.23 2.29 22.45
N ARG A 144 -10.79 3.16 21.53
CA ARG A 144 -11.59 3.64 20.38
C ARG A 144 -10.89 3.49 19.02
N PRO A 145 -10.36 2.30 18.66
CA PRO A 145 -9.50 2.14 17.48
C PRO A 145 -10.27 2.33 16.17
N LEU A 146 -11.60 2.21 16.18
CA LEU A 146 -12.43 2.37 14.98
C LEU A 146 -12.86 3.82 14.71
N ALA A 147 -12.63 4.74 15.66
CA ALA A 147 -13.00 6.15 15.51
C ALA A 147 -12.02 6.95 14.62
N MET A 148 -10.85 6.38 14.30
CA MET A 148 -9.89 6.98 13.37
C MET A 148 -10.32 6.78 11.91
N PRO A 149 -10.51 7.85 11.10
CA PRO A 149 -10.72 7.75 9.66
C PRO A 149 -9.46 7.25 8.96
N ARG A 150 -9.63 6.30 8.04
CA ARG A 150 -8.51 5.75 7.24
C ARG A 150 -8.08 6.75 6.18
N PHE A 151 -6.78 6.91 5.97
CA PHE A 151 -6.24 7.67 4.83
C PHE A 151 -6.08 6.82 3.58
N ILE A 152 -5.90 5.50 3.72
CA ILE A 152 -5.88 4.57 2.59
C ILE A 152 -6.94 3.46 2.70
N SER A 153 -7.44 3.00 1.56
CA SER A 153 -8.42 1.93 1.46
C SER A 153 -7.83 0.58 1.92
N ARG A 154 -8.70 -0.39 2.26
CA ARG A 154 -8.26 -1.70 2.78
C ARG A 154 -7.42 -2.49 1.78
N SER A 155 -7.73 -2.41 0.48
CA SER A 155 -7.02 -3.15 -0.57
C SER A 155 -5.60 -2.64 -0.78
N ASN A 156 -5.34 -1.37 -0.50
CA ASN A 156 -4.04 -0.73 -0.77
C ASN A 156 -3.18 -0.55 0.50
N GLN A 157 -3.63 -1.06 1.66
CA GLN A 157 -2.85 -0.98 2.91
C GLN A 157 -1.51 -1.70 2.83
N TRP A 158 -1.43 -2.81 2.09
CA TRP A 158 -0.20 -3.59 1.97
C TRP A 158 0.92 -2.80 1.28
N ILE A 159 0.59 -1.92 0.33
CA ILE A 159 1.56 -1.06 -0.37
C ILE A 159 2.26 -0.15 0.63
N VAL A 160 1.50 0.56 1.46
CA VAL A 160 2.06 1.47 2.48
C VAL A 160 2.89 0.72 3.51
N VAL A 161 2.42 -0.47 3.95
CA VAL A 161 3.17 -1.30 4.92
C VAL A 161 4.54 -1.70 4.35
N ASN A 162 4.56 -2.31 3.17
CA ASN A 162 5.81 -2.82 2.57
C ASN A 162 6.74 -1.67 2.18
N TYR A 163 6.20 -0.59 1.63
CA TYR A 163 7.00 0.58 1.25
C TYR A 163 7.63 1.27 2.48
N THR A 164 6.89 1.37 3.59
CA THR A 164 7.42 1.91 4.86
C THR A 164 8.51 1.01 5.44
N MET A 165 8.32 -0.30 5.44
CA MET A 165 9.32 -1.27 5.89
C MET A 165 10.58 -1.23 5.02
N LEU A 166 10.42 -1.21 3.69
CA LEU A 166 11.55 -1.13 2.77
C LEU A 166 12.31 0.20 2.95
N PHE A 167 11.60 1.32 3.02
CA PHE A 167 12.21 2.63 3.21
C PHE A 167 13.07 2.70 4.47
N ILE A 168 12.53 2.21 5.60
CA ILE A 168 13.25 2.32 6.88
C ILE A 168 14.45 1.36 6.93
N LEU A 169 14.31 0.14 6.39
CA LEU A 169 15.43 -0.81 6.30
C LEU A 169 16.53 -0.29 5.39
N VAL A 170 16.20 0.22 4.19
CA VAL A 170 17.18 0.82 3.28
C VAL A 170 17.85 2.03 3.95
N SER A 171 17.09 2.89 4.64
CA SER A 171 17.66 4.04 5.36
C SER A 171 18.67 3.60 6.44
N SER A 172 18.33 2.57 7.22
CA SER A 172 19.25 2.02 8.23
C SER A 172 20.48 1.36 7.62
N SER A 173 20.30 0.55 6.58
CA SER A 173 21.43 -0.10 5.89
C SER A 173 22.36 0.92 5.24
N MET A 174 21.82 1.96 4.59
CA MET A 174 22.61 3.04 4.01
C MET A 174 23.38 3.81 5.08
N SER A 175 22.77 4.04 6.25
CA SER A 175 23.42 4.75 7.36
C SER A 175 24.53 3.92 8.02
N LEU A 176 24.42 2.58 8.02
CA LEU A 176 25.49 1.67 8.47
C LEU A 176 26.61 1.54 7.45
N TYR A 177 26.29 1.58 6.15
CA TYR A 177 27.29 1.48 5.09
C TYR A 177 28.08 2.79 4.96
N THR A 178 27.39 3.93 4.95
CA THR A 178 27.98 5.27 4.85
C THR A 178 27.97 5.96 6.21
N LEU A 179 27.40 7.16 6.31
CA LEU A 179 27.17 7.89 7.55
C LEU A 179 25.69 8.25 7.67
N PRO A 180 25.20 8.54 8.89
CA PRO A 180 23.86 9.07 9.07
C PRO A 180 23.60 10.28 8.15
N PRO A 181 22.49 10.31 7.39
CA PRO A 181 22.16 11.45 6.54
C PRO A 181 22.02 12.74 7.36
N PHE A 182 21.53 12.68 8.59
CA PHE A 182 21.56 13.81 9.51
C PHE A 182 22.47 13.49 10.67
N ASP A 183 23.42 14.37 10.92
CA ASP A 183 24.30 14.30 12.07
C ASP A 183 23.84 15.30 13.13
N PHE A 184 23.24 14.79 14.20
CA PHE A 184 22.78 15.61 15.33
C PHE A 184 23.83 15.76 16.43
N ARG A 185 25.01 15.15 16.25
CA ARG A 185 26.08 15.16 17.23
C ARG A 185 26.85 16.48 17.17
N PRO A 186 27.60 16.84 18.23
CA PRO A 186 28.37 18.08 18.29
C PRO A 186 29.42 18.25 17.18
N TYR A 187 29.83 17.17 16.52
CA TYR A 187 30.85 17.15 15.46
C TYR A 187 30.24 17.10 14.04
N HIS A 188 29.06 17.68 13.83
CA HIS A 188 28.43 17.75 12.52
C HIS A 188 29.23 18.66 11.56
N ILE A 189 29.03 18.50 10.24
CA ILE A 189 29.63 19.40 9.25
C ILE A 189 29.15 20.84 9.52
N GLY A 190 30.09 21.77 9.60
CA GLY A 190 29.90 23.17 10.00
C GLY A 190 30.18 23.45 11.48
N ALA A 191 30.36 22.43 12.32
CA ALA A 191 30.72 22.62 13.72
C ALA A 191 32.20 23.00 13.85
N ASN A 192 32.48 24.02 14.64
CA ASN A 192 33.85 24.35 15.05
C ASN A 192 34.13 23.71 16.40
N ILE A 193 35.12 22.81 16.44
CA ILE A 193 35.37 21.95 17.61
C ILE A 193 35.78 22.81 18.81
N ARG A 194 36.73 23.73 18.62
CA ARG A 194 37.21 24.63 19.68
C ARG A 194 36.07 25.48 20.26
N LYS A 195 35.28 26.13 19.41
CA LYS A 195 34.12 26.91 19.86
C LYS A 195 33.07 26.05 20.57
N GLY A 196 32.93 24.78 20.18
CA GLY A 196 32.07 23.82 20.84
C GLY A 196 32.52 23.41 22.24
N MET A 197 33.80 23.65 22.58
CA MET A 197 34.41 23.43 23.90
C MET A 197 34.31 24.63 24.83
N GLU A 198 34.02 25.82 24.30
CA GLU A 198 33.96 27.04 25.10
C GLU A 198 32.67 27.10 25.94
N ILE A 199 32.83 27.46 27.21
CA ILE A 199 31.70 27.77 28.11
C ILE A 199 31.33 29.25 27.88
N PRO A 200 30.09 29.58 27.46
CA PRO A 200 29.68 30.96 27.22
C PRO A 200 29.77 31.82 28.49
N GLU A 201 30.12 33.10 28.33
CA GLU A 201 30.11 34.06 29.44
C GLU A 201 28.70 34.16 30.04
N GLY A 202 28.60 33.97 31.37
CA GLY A 202 27.32 33.97 32.09
C GLY A 202 26.57 32.63 32.11
N ALA A 203 27.16 31.54 31.60
CA ALA A 203 26.56 30.22 31.70
C ALA A 203 26.38 29.75 33.15
N LYS A 204 25.29 29.00 33.39
CA LYS A 204 24.90 28.51 34.73
C LYS A 204 26.04 27.68 35.31
N GLN A 205 26.54 28.06 36.48
CA GLN A 205 27.57 27.31 37.18
C GLN A 205 26.94 26.15 37.96
N PRO A 206 27.64 25.01 38.11
CA PRO A 206 27.17 23.93 38.96
C PRO A 206 27.03 24.42 40.39
N GLN A 207 25.89 24.11 41.02
CA GLN A 207 25.66 24.42 42.43
C GLN A 207 25.96 23.18 43.26
N PHE A 208 26.70 23.38 44.34
CA PHE A 208 27.06 22.33 45.29
C PHE A 208 26.47 22.69 46.64
N GLU A 209 25.77 21.74 47.25
CA GLU A 209 25.35 21.85 48.63
C GLU A 209 26.22 20.90 49.47
N THR A 210 26.90 21.47 50.46
CA THR A 210 27.72 20.71 51.39
C THR A 210 26.91 20.49 52.67
N THR A 211 26.57 19.24 52.96
CA THR A 211 26.03 18.80 54.25
C THR A 211 27.14 18.25 55.14
N PHE A 212 27.11 18.62 56.40
CA PHE A 212 28.05 18.19 57.43
C PHE A 212 27.35 17.18 58.33
N ILE A 213 27.97 16.01 58.51
CA ILE A 213 27.53 14.98 59.44
C ILE A 213 28.20 15.25 60.78
N LEU A 214 27.39 15.64 61.77
CA LEU A 214 27.84 15.93 63.13
C LEU A 214 27.22 14.94 64.13
N GLU A 215 27.97 14.61 65.19
CA GLU A 215 27.57 13.68 66.23
C GLU A 215 27.50 14.38 67.60
N LYS A 216 26.41 14.12 68.34
CA LYS A 216 26.22 14.56 69.73
C LYS A 216 25.45 13.50 70.50
N ASP A 217 25.93 13.14 71.69
CA ASP A 217 25.33 12.12 72.57
C ASP A 217 25.08 10.75 71.86
N GLY A 218 25.97 10.38 70.94
CA GLY A 218 25.88 9.14 70.16
C GLY A 218 24.84 9.14 69.03
N GLN A 219 24.19 10.27 68.76
CA GLN A 219 23.29 10.45 67.61
C GLN A 219 23.97 11.29 66.52
N ARG A 220 23.94 10.79 65.29
CA ARG A 220 24.44 11.48 64.08
C ARG A 220 23.31 12.21 63.38
N ARG A 221 23.54 13.46 62.98
CA ARG A 221 22.63 14.26 62.16
C ARG A 221 23.38 15.03 61.08
N GLU A 222 22.69 15.27 59.98
CA GLU A 222 23.18 16.07 58.85
C GLU A 222 22.72 17.52 59.00
N PHE A 223 23.63 18.46 58.76
CA PHE A 223 23.39 19.90 58.83
C PHE A 223 23.93 20.59 57.57
N THR A 224 23.25 21.61 57.07
CA THR A 224 23.75 22.45 55.98
C THR A 224 24.58 23.61 56.54
N LEU A 225 25.21 24.39 55.67
CA LEU A 225 25.97 25.58 56.09
C LEU A 225 25.08 26.64 56.76
N ASP A 226 23.80 26.71 56.37
CA ASP A 226 22.81 27.67 56.91
C ASP A 226 22.20 27.22 58.26
N ASP A 227 22.23 25.93 58.57
CA ASP A 227 21.71 25.34 59.82
C ASP A 227 22.84 24.68 60.64
N TYR A 228 24.06 25.20 60.52
CA TYR A 228 25.22 24.63 61.20
C TYR A 228 25.09 24.80 62.73
N PRO A 229 25.20 23.72 63.52
CA PRO A 229 24.91 23.76 64.96
C PRO A 229 26.05 24.40 65.77
N ASP A 230 25.80 24.62 67.06
CA ASP A 230 26.80 25.18 67.99
C ASP A 230 27.99 24.23 68.25
N SER A 231 29.02 24.72 68.95
CA SER A 231 30.26 23.99 69.24
C SER A 231 30.11 22.76 70.15
N THR A 232 28.89 22.36 70.51
CA THR A 232 28.63 21.15 71.31
C THR A 232 28.54 19.88 70.47
N TRP A 233 28.53 20.00 69.15
CA TRP A 233 28.51 18.90 68.19
C TRP A 233 29.91 18.60 67.65
N THR A 234 30.23 17.32 67.46
CA THR A 234 31.54 16.89 66.92
C THR A 234 31.41 16.57 65.43
N PHE A 235 32.23 17.19 64.59
CA PHE A 235 32.26 16.92 63.16
C PHE A 235 32.78 15.50 62.87
N ILE A 236 32.08 14.76 62.03
CA ILE A 236 32.48 13.41 61.60
C ILE A 236 32.93 13.42 60.14
N ASP A 237 32.09 13.93 59.25
CA ASP A 237 32.32 13.90 57.80
C ASP A 237 31.50 14.99 57.09
N SER A 238 31.86 15.34 55.86
CA SER A 238 31.10 16.26 55.01
C SER A 238 30.80 15.64 53.67
N LYS A 239 29.54 15.68 53.26
CA LYS A 239 29.09 15.23 51.95
C LYS A 239 28.76 16.45 51.10
N THR A 240 29.49 16.63 50.01
CA THR A 240 29.15 17.64 49.01
C THR A 240 28.36 16.96 47.90
N VAL A 241 27.12 17.38 47.70
CA VAL A 241 26.26 16.88 46.64
C VAL A 241 26.02 18.01 45.66
N GLN A 242 26.24 17.73 44.37
CA GLN A 242 25.87 18.67 43.33
C GLN A 242 24.34 18.73 43.24
N THR A 243 23.76 19.88 43.59
CA THR A 243 22.31 20.09 43.62
C THR A 243 21.76 20.52 42.27
N GLU A 244 22.55 21.25 41.48
CA GLU A 244 22.19 21.61 40.11
C GLU A 244 23.37 21.42 39.16
N ALA A 245 23.09 20.79 38.01
CA ALA A 245 24.03 20.71 36.89
C ALA A 245 24.36 22.10 36.35
N GLY A 246 25.65 22.37 36.17
CA GLY A 246 26.12 23.55 35.43
C GLY A 246 25.93 23.38 33.92
N TYR A 247 26.24 24.42 33.16
CA TYR A 247 26.30 24.32 31.70
C TYR A 247 27.46 23.42 31.29
N VAL A 248 27.15 22.36 30.56
CA VAL A 248 28.15 21.47 29.95
C VAL A 248 28.27 21.86 28.47
N PRO A 249 29.48 22.19 27.98
CA PRO A 249 29.66 22.53 26.57
C PRO A 249 29.33 21.32 25.68
N PRO A 250 28.80 21.54 24.46
CA PRO A 250 28.44 20.46 23.54
C PRO A 250 29.59 19.49 23.28
N ILE A 251 30.84 19.98 23.28
CA ILE A 251 32.06 19.19 23.19
C ILE A 251 32.82 19.40 24.50
N HIS A 252 33.03 18.36 25.30
CA HIS A 252 33.73 18.47 26.59
C HIS A 252 34.88 17.47 26.75
N ASP A 253 34.78 16.29 26.12
CA ASP A 253 35.78 15.21 26.29
C ASP A 253 36.78 15.10 25.14
N PHE A 254 36.84 16.10 24.25
CA PHE A 254 37.74 16.07 23.11
C PHE A 254 39.17 16.42 23.52
N SER A 255 40.03 15.40 23.56
CA SER A 255 41.48 15.54 23.76
C SER A 255 42.25 14.64 22.80
N ILE A 256 43.44 15.10 22.40
CA ILE A 256 44.35 14.40 21.51
C ILE A 256 45.70 14.30 22.21
N GLN A 257 46.10 13.08 22.55
CA GLN A 257 47.35 12.80 23.23
C GLN A 257 48.29 11.99 22.33
N THR A 258 49.58 12.13 22.51
CA THR A 258 50.57 11.22 21.90
C THR A 258 50.38 9.78 22.42
N THR A 259 50.82 8.77 21.67
CA THR A 259 50.65 7.35 22.07
C THR A 259 51.38 6.99 23.37
N ASP A 260 52.43 7.74 23.72
CA ASP A 260 53.13 7.61 24.99
C ASP A 260 52.51 8.42 26.14
N GLY A 261 51.42 9.15 25.88
CA GLY A 261 50.71 10.00 26.84
C GLY A 261 51.53 11.21 27.34
N SER A 262 52.65 11.53 26.69
CA SER A 262 53.58 12.55 27.16
C SER A 262 53.12 13.98 26.85
N GLU A 263 52.35 14.19 25.78
CA GLU A 263 51.94 15.50 25.31
C GLU A 263 50.47 15.52 24.87
N ASP A 264 49.74 16.56 25.29
CA ASP A 264 48.41 16.90 24.77
C ASP A 264 48.58 17.91 23.62
N ILE A 265 48.25 17.50 22.41
CA ILE A 265 48.40 18.30 21.19
C ILE A 265 47.09 18.92 20.72
N THR A 266 46.00 18.83 21.50
CA THR A 266 44.64 19.27 21.11
C THR A 266 44.63 20.70 20.60
N ASP A 267 45.23 21.63 21.35
CA ASP A 267 45.30 23.04 20.98
C ASP A 267 46.09 23.27 19.69
N SER A 268 47.15 22.50 19.46
CA SER A 268 47.97 22.58 18.25
C SER A 268 47.16 22.16 17.01
N VAL A 269 46.43 21.06 17.12
CA VAL A 269 45.58 20.52 16.04
C VAL A 269 44.43 21.49 15.72
N LEU A 270 43.72 21.98 16.75
CA LEU A 270 42.53 22.80 16.56
C LEU A 270 42.84 24.25 16.16
N ASN A 271 44.03 24.77 16.47
CA ASN A 271 44.47 26.11 16.07
C ASN A 271 45.20 26.16 14.73
N HIS A 272 45.47 25.01 14.12
CA HIS A 272 46.09 24.95 12.80
C HIS A 272 45.28 25.78 11.80
N LYS A 273 45.98 26.65 11.05
CA LYS A 273 45.38 27.50 10.02
C LYS A 273 45.45 26.80 8.68
N GLY A 274 44.31 26.69 8.00
CA GLY A 274 44.19 25.90 6.77
C GLY A 274 43.53 24.54 7.02
N TYR A 275 43.89 23.55 6.20
CA TYR A 275 43.24 22.24 6.16
C TYR A 275 44.02 21.20 6.95
N SER A 276 43.32 20.36 7.71
CA SER A 276 43.88 19.15 8.32
C SER A 276 42.94 17.96 8.17
N PHE A 277 43.53 16.79 7.94
CA PHE A 277 42.82 15.52 7.91
C PHE A 277 42.90 14.85 9.27
N VAL A 278 41.76 14.31 9.70
CA VAL A 278 41.67 13.56 10.96
C VAL A 278 41.00 12.22 10.65
N LEU A 279 41.79 11.15 10.60
CA LEU A 279 41.31 9.78 10.54
C LEU A 279 40.89 9.37 11.95
N VAL A 280 39.69 8.81 12.09
CA VAL A 280 39.09 8.47 13.39
C VAL A 280 38.71 7.01 13.37
N SER A 281 39.26 6.25 14.31
CA SER A 281 39.02 4.81 14.46
C SER A 281 38.91 4.48 15.94
N PRO A 282 37.68 4.28 16.49
CA PRO A 282 37.53 3.94 17.89
C PRO A 282 38.35 2.70 18.27
N HIS A 283 38.35 1.68 17.41
CA HIS A 283 39.01 0.38 17.63
C HIS A 283 39.61 -0.16 16.34
N PHE A 284 40.92 0.00 16.14
CA PHE A 284 41.64 -0.59 15.01
C PHE A 284 41.63 -2.14 15.02
N GLU A 285 41.42 -2.77 16.18
CA GLU A 285 41.24 -4.22 16.33
C GLU A 285 40.08 -4.76 15.46
N THR A 286 39.08 -3.91 15.20
CA THR A 286 37.86 -4.26 14.45
C THR A 286 37.58 -3.29 13.30
N ALA A 287 38.56 -2.45 12.95
CA ALA A 287 38.44 -1.50 11.85
C ALA A 287 38.39 -2.25 10.51
N SER A 288 37.58 -1.74 9.58
CA SER A 288 37.51 -2.31 8.23
C SER A 288 38.76 -1.95 7.43
N ASP A 289 39.42 -2.97 6.90
CA ASP A 289 40.56 -2.89 6.00
C ASP A 289 40.13 -2.88 4.51
N ALA A 290 38.85 -2.80 4.17
CA ALA A 290 38.39 -2.97 2.79
C ALA A 290 38.90 -1.87 1.82
N ASN A 291 39.02 -0.63 2.31
CA ASN A 291 39.37 0.55 1.49
C ASN A 291 40.62 1.27 2.02
N PHE A 292 41.55 0.55 2.66
CA PHE A 292 42.76 1.16 3.23
C PHE A 292 43.61 1.91 2.19
N GLY A 293 43.68 1.41 0.95
CA GLY A 293 44.44 2.06 -0.13
C GLY A 293 43.93 3.46 -0.49
N GLU A 294 42.64 3.77 -0.28
CA GLU A 294 42.13 5.14 -0.44
C GLU A 294 42.57 6.04 0.73
N ILE A 295 42.65 5.50 1.94
CA ILE A 295 43.17 6.23 3.11
C ILE A 295 44.65 6.57 2.89
N ASP A 296 45.43 5.61 2.40
CA ASP A 296 46.84 5.82 2.11
C ASP A 296 47.04 6.83 0.98
N ALA A 297 46.22 6.78 -0.08
CA ALA A 297 46.24 7.77 -1.15
C ALA A 297 45.93 9.20 -0.64
N ILE A 298 44.98 9.34 0.31
CA ILE A 298 44.68 10.62 0.96
C ILE A 298 45.84 11.06 1.85
N TYR A 299 46.49 10.14 2.55
CA TYR A 299 47.68 10.44 3.35
C TYR A 299 48.85 10.92 2.48
N GLU A 300 49.18 10.22 1.39
CA GLU A 300 50.18 10.64 0.41
C GLU A 300 49.84 12.01 -0.18
N TYR A 301 48.58 12.22 -0.59
CA TYR A 301 48.09 13.52 -1.05
C TYR A 301 48.28 14.63 0.00
N SER A 302 48.07 14.31 1.28
CA SER A 302 48.25 15.25 2.39
C SER A 302 49.73 15.63 2.56
N LEU A 303 50.65 14.67 2.42
CA LEU A 303 52.10 14.91 2.48
C LEU A 303 52.57 15.80 1.31
N ASP A 304 52.16 15.48 0.09
CA ASP A 304 52.55 16.21 -1.13
C ASP A 304 52.12 17.68 -1.09
N HIS A 305 50.97 17.96 -0.48
CA HIS A 305 50.40 19.31 -0.40
C HIS A 305 50.64 20.02 0.94
N GLY A 306 51.26 19.35 1.91
CA GLY A 306 51.59 19.90 3.22
C GLY A 306 50.38 20.09 4.15
N TYR A 307 49.36 19.23 4.05
CA TYR A 307 48.22 19.19 4.97
C TYR A 307 48.52 18.22 6.12
N PRO A 308 48.41 18.64 7.41
CA PRO A 308 48.56 17.72 8.52
C PRO A 308 47.54 16.59 8.50
N PHE A 309 47.98 15.39 8.86
CA PHE A 309 47.15 14.19 8.94
C PHE A 309 47.33 13.54 10.31
N TYR A 310 46.22 13.34 11.03
CA TYR A 310 46.20 12.78 12.38
C TYR A 310 45.30 11.55 12.42
N ALA A 311 45.79 10.40 12.91
CA ALA A 311 44.95 9.23 13.16
C ALA A 311 44.63 9.11 14.66
N LEU A 312 43.36 9.28 15.02
CA LEU A 312 42.88 9.22 16.41
C LEU A 312 42.27 7.87 16.74
N THR A 313 42.65 7.29 17.87
CA THR A 313 42.16 5.98 18.32
C THR A 313 42.16 5.81 19.84
N ALA A 314 41.36 4.87 20.34
CA ALA A 314 41.43 4.39 21.73
C ALA A 314 42.15 3.03 21.83
N SER A 315 42.60 2.48 20.69
CA SER A 315 43.27 1.19 20.61
C SER A 315 44.65 1.18 21.28
N THR A 316 45.07 -0.03 21.65
CA THR A 316 46.41 -0.27 22.20
C THR A 316 47.50 -0.23 21.13
N ASP A 317 48.76 -0.06 21.54
CA ASP A 317 49.91 -0.11 20.63
C ASP A 317 50.00 -1.43 19.84
N GLU A 318 49.58 -2.55 20.44
CA GLU A 318 49.54 -3.85 19.77
C GLU A 318 48.58 -3.82 18.56
N ALA A 319 47.39 -3.28 18.75
CA ALA A 319 46.39 -3.15 17.70
C ALA A 319 46.81 -2.13 16.62
N ILE A 320 47.45 -1.03 17.02
CA ILE A 320 48.01 -0.04 16.08
C ILE A 320 49.10 -0.69 15.21
N ASN A 321 50.01 -1.45 15.81
CA ASN A 321 51.07 -2.14 15.07
C ASN A 321 50.50 -3.22 14.15
N HIS A 322 49.50 -3.97 14.61
CA HIS A 322 48.81 -4.92 13.75
C HIS A 322 48.16 -4.23 12.54
N TRP A 323 47.50 -3.09 12.76
CA TRP A 323 46.92 -2.31 11.68
C TRP A 323 47.97 -1.82 10.68
N ARG A 324 49.13 -1.35 11.15
CA ARG A 324 50.27 -1.00 10.28
C ARG A 324 50.76 -2.20 9.47
N ASP A 325 50.85 -3.37 10.07
CA ASP A 325 51.33 -4.58 9.39
C ASP A 325 50.40 -5.02 8.26
N ILE A 326 49.07 -4.88 8.43
CA ILE A 326 48.10 -5.31 7.41
C ILE A 326 47.83 -4.25 6.34
N THR A 327 47.92 -2.95 6.68
CA THR A 327 47.60 -1.86 5.74
C THR A 327 48.82 -1.18 5.14
N GLY A 328 49.98 -1.24 5.80
CA GLY A 328 51.15 -0.43 5.43
C GLY A 328 51.05 1.03 5.90
N ALA A 329 50.13 1.34 6.83
CA ALA A 329 49.91 2.70 7.32
C ALA A 329 51.18 3.39 7.84
N GLU A 330 51.58 4.48 7.18
CA GLU A 330 52.73 5.30 7.55
C GLU A 330 52.37 6.57 8.35
N TYR A 331 51.07 6.84 8.55
CA TYR A 331 50.61 8.00 9.30
C TYR A 331 50.83 7.86 10.82
N ASN A 332 50.82 9.02 11.50
CA ASN A 332 50.99 9.11 12.95
C ASN A 332 49.66 8.88 13.69
N PHE A 333 49.73 8.09 14.76
CA PHE A 333 48.60 7.73 15.61
C PHE A 333 48.62 8.55 16.91
N PHE A 334 47.46 8.85 17.43
CA PHE A 334 47.22 9.64 18.64
C PHE A 334 46.06 9.04 19.42
N LEU A 335 46.10 9.20 20.74
CA LEU A 335 45.11 8.68 21.67
C LEU A 335 44.01 9.71 21.95
N THR A 336 42.77 9.23 21.93
CA THR A 336 41.57 9.99 22.29
C THR A 336 40.58 9.02 22.95
N ASP A 337 39.74 9.52 23.86
CA ASP A 337 38.72 8.71 24.53
C ASP A 337 37.76 8.00 23.55
N GLU A 338 37.44 6.74 23.85
CA GLU A 338 36.62 5.88 23.01
C GLU A 338 35.20 6.44 22.79
N THR A 339 34.57 6.95 23.85
CA THR A 339 33.23 7.54 23.81
C THR A 339 33.22 8.79 22.94
N THR A 340 34.30 9.58 23.04
CA THR A 340 34.53 10.73 22.16
C THR A 340 34.64 10.30 20.70
N LEU A 341 35.47 9.30 20.37
CA LEU A 341 35.65 8.85 18.98
C LEU A 341 34.35 8.30 18.38
N LYS A 342 33.60 7.50 19.14
CA LYS A 342 32.26 7.01 18.75
C LYS A 342 31.29 8.16 18.49
N THR A 343 31.39 9.25 19.25
CA THR A 343 30.58 10.47 19.07
C THR A 343 31.05 11.29 17.87
N VAL A 344 32.35 11.35 17.62
CA VAL A 344 32.93 12.05 16.47
C VAL A 344 32.44 11.44 15.17
N ILE A 345 32.47 10.13 14.97
CA ILE A 345 32.03 9.52 13.70
C ILE A 345 31.41 8.13 13.88
N ARG A 346 30.41 7.80 13.04
CA ARG A 346 29.75 6.48 13.04
C ARG A 346 30.41 5.53 12.02
N SER A 347 31.74 5.48 12.01
CA SER A 347 32.51 4.67 11.07
C SER A 347 33.80 4.20 11.73
N ASN A 348 34.32 3.04 11.33
CA ASN A 348 35.55 2.46 11.86
C ASN A 348 36.41 1.84 10.73
N PRO A 349 37.38 2.57 10.14
CA PRO A 349 37.72 3.97 10.44
C PRO A 349 36.78 4.94 9.70
N GLY A 350 36.86 6.24 9.99
CA GLY A 350 36.19 7.31 9.23
C GLY A 350 37.08 8.55 9.14
N LEU A 351 36.81 9.41 8.18
CA LEU A 351 37.67 10.57 7.88
C LEU A 351 36.94 11.89 8.12
N LEU A 352 37.61 12.83 8.75
CA LEU A 352 37.20 14.23 8.87
C LEU A 352 38.17 15.12 8.11
N LEU A 353 37.65 16.16 7.49
CA LEU A 353 38.42 17.30 6.99
C LEU A 353 38.06 18.53 7.80
N LEU A 354 39.08 19.11 8.45
CA LEU A 354 38.96 20.34 9.22
C LEU A 354 39.51 21.51 8.40
N LYS A 355 38.90 22.68 8.55
CA LYS A 355 39.43 23.97 8.11
C LYS A 355 39.33 24.98 9.24
N ASP A 356 40.48 25.45 9.73
CA ASP A 356 40.57 26.37 10.87
C ASP A 356 39.77 25.87 12.10
N GLY A 357 39.91 24.58 12.42
CA GLY A 357 39.18 23.90 13.51
C GLY A 357 37.70 23.61 13.25
N THR A 358 37.19 23.92 12.05
CA THR A 358 35.80 23.67 11.63
C THR A 358 35.70 22.42 10.79
N VAL A 359 34.78 21.51 11.12
CA VAL A 359 34.51 20.32 10.30
C VAL A 359 33.86 20.75 8.99
N ILE A 360 34.55 20.59 7.86
CA ILE A 360 34.00 20.91 6.54
C ILE A 360 33.66 19.67 5.71
N GLY A 361 34.21 18.51 6.07
CA GLY A 361 33.94 17.24 5.41
C GLY A 361 34.01 16.07 6.38
N LYS A 362 33.21 15.03 6.10
CA LYS A 362 33.07 13.87 6.98
C LYS A 362 32.62 12.66 6.18
N TRP A 363 33.37 11.57 6.25
CA TRP A 363 33.18 10.40 5.39
C TRP A 363 33.37 9.09 6.15
N SER A 364 32.55 8.10 5.79
CA SER A 364 32.77 6.70 6.19
C SER A 364 33.90 6.10 5.37
N HIS A 365 34.52 5.03 5.86
CA HIS A 365 35.46 4.23 5.08
C HIS A 365 34.90 3.74 3.73
N ASN A 366 33.57 3.67 3.56
CA ASN A 366 32.93 3.25 2.30
C ASN A 366 32.59 4.40 1.34
N ASP A 367 32.87 5.65 1.70
CA ASP A 367 32.51 6.84 0.91
C ASP A 367 33.60 7.91 1.04
N LEU A 368 34.87 7.48 1.02
CA LEU A 368 36.01 8.38 1.15
C LEU A 368 36.12 9.30 -0.09
N PRO A 369 36.67 10.53 0.06
CA PRO A 369 36.90 11.39 -1.08
C PRO A 369 37.98 10.79 -1.98
N GLY A 370 37.75 10.79 -3.30
CA GLY A 370 38.68 10.26 -4.28
C GLY A 370 39.87 11.20 -4.53
N LEU A 371 40.67 11.47 -3.50
CA LEU A 371 41.87 12.29 -3.54
C LEU A 371 43.10 11.41 -3.70
N ASP A 372 43.96 11.78 -4.64
CA ASP A 372 45.23 11.12 -4.94
C ASP A 372 46.33 12.16 -5.25
N TYR A 373 47.57 11.72 -5.46
CA TYR A 373 48.70 12.60 -5.79
C TYR A 373 48.52 13.46 -7.07
N LYS A 374 47.54 13.14 -7.93
CA LYS A 374 47.24 13.93 -9.15
C LYS A 374 46.15 14.98 -8.91
N SER A 375 45.47 14.90 -7.78
CA SER A 375 44.37 15.77 -7.43
C SER A 375 44.88 17.20 -7.18
N PRO A 376 44.13 18.24 -7.58
CA PRO A 376 44.52 19.61 -7.30
C PRO A 376 44.39 19.91 -5.80
N ARG A 377 44.95 21.05 -5.37
CA ARG A 377 44.90 21.47 -3.96
C ARG A 377 43.45 21.56 -3.45
N LEU A 378 43.25 21.39 -2.14
CA LEU A 378 41.92 21.37 -1.52
C LEU A 378 41.12 22.66 -1.82
N GLU A 379 41.78 23.82 -1.91
CA GLU A 379 41.13 25.10 -2.26
C GLU A 379 40.41 25.06 -3.62
N ASP A 380 40.93 24.25 -4.54
CA ASP A 380 40.46 24.12 -5.92
C ASP A 380 39.55 22.89 -6.14
N THR A 381 39.40 22.04 -5.12
CA THR A 381 38.48 20.89 -5.15
C THR A 381 37.10 21.25 -4.58
N GLU A 382 36.11 20.41 -4.85
CA GLU A 382 34.79 20.52 -4.21
C GLU A 382 34.84 20.20 -2.70
N TYR A 383 35.77 19.34 -2.27
CA TYR A 383 35.89 18.89 -0.88
C TYR A 383 36.42 19.98 0.07
N GLY A 384 37.28 20.89 -0.42
CA GLY A 384 37.81 21.98 0.40
C GLY A 384 36.85 23.15 0.62
N ARG A 385 35.64 23.08 0.07
CA ARG A 385 34.56 24.06 0.26
C ARG A 385 33.49 23.47 1.16
N MET A 386 32.81 24.33 1.91
CA MET A 386 31.70 23.88 2.74
C MET A 386 30.59 23.32 1.84
N PRO A 387 30.09 22.10 2.07
CA PRO A 387 29.13 21.47 1.18
C PRO A 387 27.89 22.36 0.98
N GLU A 388 27.54 22.65 -0.28
CA GLU A 388 26.32 23.40 -0.61
C GLU A 388 25.04 22.58 -0.33
N HIS A 389 25.16 21.27 -0.15
CA HIS A 389 24.06 20.38 0.20
C HIS A 389 23.55 20.66 1.63
N SER A 390 22.66 21.65 1.70
CA SER A 390 21.96 22.00 2.93
C SER A 390 21.11 20.84 3.44
N VAL A 391 20.84 20.85 4.75
CA VAL A 391 19.80 20.05 5.41
C VAL A 391 18.49 20.03 4.58
N THR A 392 18.17 21.13 3.90
CA THR A 392 17.05 21.26 2.96
C THR A 392 17.10 20.27 1.80
N SER A 393 18.28 20.00 1.21
CA SER A 393 18.43 19.00 0.14
C SER A 393 18.08 17.60 0.63
N LYS A 394 18.61 17.21 1.80
CA LYS A 394 18.34 15.89 2.42
C LYS A 394 16.86 15.75 2.81
N ILE A 395 16.26 16.80 3.37
CA ILE A 395 14.81 16.85 3.63
C ILE A 395 14.02 16.73 2.32
N SER A 396 14.45 17.41 1.25
CA SER A 396 13.81 17.35 -0.06
C SER A 396 13.88 15.95 -0.67
N GLN A 397 14.99 15.23 -0.48
CA GLN A 397 15.11 13.82 -0.87
C GLN A 397 14.08 12.96 -0.12
N ILE A 398 13.93 13.09 1.19
CA ILE A 398 12.92 12.34 1.96
C ILE A 398 11.51 12.71 1.51
N LEU A 399 11.26 14.00 1.26
CA LEU A 399 9.97 14.46 0.74
C LEU A 399 9.66 13.82 -0.61
N LEU A 400 10.64 13.75 -1.51
CA LEU A 400 10.49 13.21 -2.86
C LEU A 400 10.44 11.69 -2.91
N TRP A 401 11.24 11.01 -2.09
CA TRP A 401 11.43 9.56 -2.10
C TRP A 401 10.56 8.79 -1.12
N TYR A 402 9.87 9.46 -0.19
CA TYR A 402 8.99 8.79 0.76
C TYR A 402 7.63 9.47 0.89
N ILE A 403 7.59 10.77 1.18
CA ILE A 403 6.33 11.47 1.46
C ILE A 403 5.50 11.65 0.18
N LEU A 404 6.11 12.11 -0.92
CA LEU A 404 5.42 12.38 -2.18
C LEU A 404 4.79 11.10 -2.78
N PRO A 405 5.49 9.94 -2.89
CA PRO A 405 4.88 8.71 -3.38
C PRO A 405 3.70 8.25 -2.50
N LEU A 406 3.81 8.37 -1.18
CA LEU A 406 2.71 8.07 -0.26
C LEU A 406 1.53 9.03 -0.42
N MET A 407 1.79 10.33 -0.61
CA MET A 407 0.73 11.32 -0.87
C MET A 407 0.04 11.06 -2.20
N LEU A 408 0.79 10.77 -3.27
CA LEU A 408 0.26 10.43 -4.58
C LEU A 408 -0.58 9.14 -4.53
N LEU A 409 -0.09 8.11 -3.85
CA LEU A 409 -0.82 6.86 -3.62
C LEU A 409 -2.13 7.12 -2.85
N THR A 410 -2.05 7.93 -1.79
CA THR A 410 -3.22 8.30 -0.98
C THR A 410 -4.23 9.06 -1.82
N PHE A 411 -3.77 10.05 -2.59
CA PHE A 411 -4.61 10.83 -3.48
C PHE A 411 -5.29 9.92 -4.52
N ALA A 412 -4.52 9.12 -5.25
CA ALA A 412 -5.04 8.18 -6.25
C ALA A 412 -6.04 7.17 -5.67
N ASP A 413 -5.74 6.59 -4.50
CA ASP A 413 -6.66 5.69 -3.80
C ASP A 413 -7.94 6.40 -3.36
N ARG A 414 -7.82 7.63 -2.84
CA ARG A 414 -8.96 8.42 -2.39
C ARG A 414 -9.81 8.88 -3.55
N THR A 415 -9.23 9.34 -4.65
CA THR A 415 -9.96 9.72 -5.86
C THR A 415 -10.63 8.50 -6.49
N TRP A 416 -9.98 7.34 -6.49
CA TRP A 416 -10.58 6.08 -6.96
C TRP A 416 -11.72 5.59 -6.07
N LYS A 417 -11.56 5.64 -4.74
CA LYS A 417 -12.64 5.29 -3.82
C LYS A 417 -13.77 6.32 -3.83
N PHE A 418 -13.45 7.59 -4.05
CA PHE A 418 -14.42 8.65 -4.24
C PHE A 418 -15.18 8.46 -5.56
N SER A 419 -14.52 8.09 -6.66
CA SER A 419 -15.19 7.77 -7.93
C SER A 419 -16.04 6.52 -7.81
N GLN A 420 -15.56 5.46 -7.14
CA GLN A 420 -16.37 4.29 -6.81
C GLN A 420 -17.54 4.64 -5.89
N TRP A 421 -17.34 5.51 -4.90
CA TRP A 421 -18.38 5.97 -4.00
C TRP A 421 -19.40 6.85 -4.72
N ILE A 422 -18.98 7.72 -5.64
CA ILE A 422 -19.88 8.47 -6.53
C ILE A 422 -20.67 7.50 -7.39
N ARG A 423 -20.03 6.55 -8.09
CA ARG A 423 -20.71 5.51 -8.87
C ARG A 423 -21.69 4.70 -8.00
N LYS A 424 -21.32 4.41 -6.75
CA LYS A 424 -22.15 3.67 -5.79
C LYS A 424 -23.27 4.53 -5.17
N LYS A 425 -23.07 5.84 -5.04
CA LYS A 425 -24.04 6.81 -4.50
C LYS A 425 -25.02 7.26 -5.58
N GLU A 426 -24.56 7.37 -6.82
CA GLU A 426 -25.41 7.27 -8.02
C GLU A 426 -26.28 6.01 -7.90
N HIS A 427 -25.73 4.82 -7.61
CA HIS A 427 -26.58 3.65 -7.37
C HIS A 427 -27.46 3.67 -6.09
N SER A 428 -27.25 4.59 -5.14
CA SER A 428 -27.92 4.61 -3.82
C SER A 428 -29.00 5.69 -3.65
N ASN A 429 -29.06 6.70 -4.53
CA ASN A 429 -30.06 7.76 -4.44
C ASN A 429 -31.44 7.24 -4.86
N ARG A 430 -32.49 7.53 -4.09
CA ARG A 430 -33.88 7.11 -4.36
C ARG A 430 -34.39 7.61 -5.74
N ILE A 431 -33.92 8.79 -6.16
CA ILE A 431 -34.15 9.40 -7.48
C ILE A 431 -33.38 8.65 -8.58
N TYR A 432 -32.19 8.14 -8.28
CA TYR A 432 -31.42 7.31 -9.20
C TYR A 432 -31.91 5.86 -9.22
N LYS A 433 -32.56 5.36 -8.17
CA LYS A 433 -33.35 4.12 -8.21
C LYS A 433 -34.56 4.29 -9.15
N LEU A 434 -35.18 5.46 -9.18
CA LEU A 434 -36.24 5.79 -10.14
C LEU A 434 -35.70 6.00 -11.57
N LEU A 435 -34.56 6.68 -11.75
CA LEU A 435 -33.91 6.89 -13.05
C LEU A 435 -33.22 5.62 -13.59
N LYS A 436 -32.63 4.78 -12.72
CA LYS A 436 -32.08 3.47 -13.07
C LYS A 436 -33.17 2.42 -13.23
N ARG A 437 -34.31 2.48 -12.55
CA ARG A 437 -35.49 1.69 -12.94
C ARG A 437 -35.97 2.07 -14.35
N LYS A 438 -35.69 3.30 -14.79
CA LYS A 438 -35.86 3.75 -16.19
C LYS A 438 -34.74 3.27 -17.14
N LYS A 439 -33.57 2.85 -16.64
CA LYS A 439 -32.38 2.41 -17.43
C LYS A 439 -32.11 0.89 -17.37
N ASN A 440 -32.54 0.21 -16.31
CA ASN A 440 -32.74 -1.24 -16.18
C ASN A 440 -34.20 -1.55 -16.55
N MET A 441 -34.66 -1.06 -17.70
CA MET A 441 -35.77 -1.73 -18.36
C MET A 441 -35.14 -2.89 -19.11
N ARG A 442 -35.58 -4.11 -18.80
CA ARG A 442 -35.22 -5.31 -19.57
C ARG A 442 -35.41 -4.99 -21.06
N LYS A 443 -34.45 -5.42 -21.88
CA LYS A 443 -34.50 -5.12 -23.31
C LYS A 443 -35.70 -5.86 -23.88
N LYS A 444 -36.72 -5.12 -24.28
CA LYS A 444 -37.86 -5.68 -25.00
C LYS A 444 -37.37 -6.12 -26.38
N ILE A 445 -37.57 -7.37 -26.77
CA ILE A 445 -37.07 -7.89 -28.05
C ILE A 445 -38.15 -8.70 -28.78
N VAL A 446 -38.34 -8.43 -30.07
CA VAL A 446 -39.13 -9.28 -30.96
C VAL A 446 -38.18 -9.88 -32.00
N ALA A 447 -37.96 -11.19 -31.90
CA ALA A 447 -37.08 -11.93 -32.79
C ALA A 447 -37.92 -12.79 -33.76
N GLY A 448 -37.77 -12.61 -35.07
CA GLY A 448 -38.43 -13.44 -36.07
C GLY A 448 -37.56 -14.64 -36.41
N ASN A 449 -38.03 -15.86 -36.13
CA ASN A 449 -37.41 -17.11 -36.57
C ASN A 449 -38.10 -17.56 -37.87
N TRP A 450 -37.44 -17.40 -39.01
CA TRP A 450 -38.01 -17.74 -40.31
C TRP A 450 -38.10 -19.25 -40.51
N LYS A 451 -37.33 -20.03 -39.77
CA LYS A 451 -37.19 -21.48 -39.94
C LYS A 451 -36.81 -21.79 -41.39
N MET A 452 -37.06 -23.02 -41.83
CA MET A 452 -36.79 -23.46 -43.20
C MET A 452 -37.82 -22.90 -44.23
N ASN A 453 -37.87 -21.57 -44.38
CA ASN A 453 -38.74 -20.87 -45.33
C ASN A 453 -37.96 -19.91 -46.25
N MET A 454 -38.60 -19.55 -47.37
CA MET A 454 -38.13 -18.59 -48.38
C MET A 454 -36.90 -19.04 -49.18
N ASN A 455 -36.98 -18.91 -50.51
CA ASN A 455 -35.78 -18.94 -51.34
C ASN A 455 -34.99 -17.63 -51.17
N LEU A 456 -33.75 -17.60 -51.68
CA LEU A 456 -32.85 -16.46 -51.50
C LEU A 456 -33.46 -15.11 -51.89
N GLN A 457 -34.19 -15.06 -53.00
CA GLN A 457 -34.76 -13.80 -53.49
C GLN A 457 -35.91 -13.32 -52.62
N ASP A 458 -36.80 -14.23 -52.22
CA ASP A 458 -37.93 -13.91 -51.34
C ASP A 458 -37.44 -13.45 -49.96
N GLY A 459 -36.40 -14.10 -49.41
CA GLY A 459 -35.79 -13.73 -48.14
C GLY A 459 -35.15 -12.34 -48.19
N ILE A 460 -34.43 -12.03 -49.28
CA ILE A 460 -33.86 -10.68 -49.50
C ILE A 460 -34.99 -9.64 -49.64
N ALA A 461 -36.05 -9.96 -50.36
CA ALA A 461 -37.19 -9.05 -50.55
C ALA A 461 -37.86 -8.71 -49.22
N LEU A 462 -38.17 -9.72 -48.38
CA LEU A 462 -38.74 -9.49 -47.06
C LEU A 462 -37.78 -8.69 -46.16
N ALA A 463 -36.49 -9.00 -46.17
CA ALA A 463 -35.50 -8.26 -45.38
C ALA A 463 -35.40 -6.78 -45.81
N LYS A 464 -35.48 -6.48 -47.11
CA LYS A 464 -35.52 -5.10 -47.61
C LYS A 464 -36.79 -4.38 -47.15
N GLU A 465 -37.94 -5.01 -47.30
CA GLU A 465 -39.23 -4.47 -46.86
C GLU A 465 -39.20 -4.14 -45.35
N LEU A 466 -38.70 -5.05 -44.52
CA LEU A 466 -38.54 -4.83 -43.09
C LEU A 466 -37.52 -3.73 -42.77
N ASN A 467 -36.39 -3.70 -43.47
CA ASN A 467 -35.34 -2.68 -43.28
C ASN A 467 -35.85 -1.28 -43.58
N GLU A 468 -36.55 -1.11 -44.71
CA GLU A 468 -37.17 0.15 -45.10
C GLU A 468 -38.25 0.56 -44.09
N THR A 469 -39.14 -0.36 -43.73
CA THR A 469 -40.24 -0.09 -42.80
C THR A 469 -39.73 0.32 -41.42
N LEU A 470 -38.80 -0.43 -40.82
CA LEU A 470 -38.29 -0.17 -39.47
C LEU A 470 -37.29 0.99 -39.40
N THR A 471 -36.64 1.34 -40.51
CA THR A 471 -35.83 2.56 -40.59
C THR A 471 -36.70 3.82 -40.58
N ASN A 472 -37.86 3.76 -41.26
CA ASN A 472 -38.84 4.85 -41.28
C ASN A 472 -39.65 4.94 -39.98
N GLU A 473 -40.06 3.78 -39.44
CA GLU A 473 -40.79 3.65 -38.18
C GLU A 473 -39.92 2.96 -37.12
N LYS A 474 -39.15 3.75 -36.38
CA LYS A 474 -38.27 3.21 -35.34
C LYS A 474 -39.07 2.40 -34.30
N PRO A 475 -38.73 1.13 -34.06
CA PRO A 475 -39.44 0.29 -33.11
C PRO A 475 -39.15 0.70 -31.66
N ASN A 476 -40.13 0.48 -30.76
CA ASN A 476 -39.98 0.69 -29.31
C ASN A 476 -39.33 -0.52 -28.59
N CYS A 477 -38.87 -1.50 -29.36
CA CYS A 477 -38.20 -2.71 -28.89
C CYS A 477 -37.02 -3.05 -29.83
N GLY A 478 -36.11 -3.91 -29.38
CA GLY A 478 -35.13 -4.52 -30.27
C GLY A 478 -35.83 -5.46 -31.26
N VAL A 479 -35.39 -5.44 -32.52
CA VAL A 479 -35.90 -6.35 -33.55
C VAL A 479 -34.74 -7.20 -34.05
N ILE A 480 -34.97 -8.50 -34.14
CA ILE A 480 -33.99 -9.45 -34.68
C ILE A 480 -34.68 -10.28 -35.76
N ILE A 481 -34.02 -10.53 -36.89
CA ILE A 481 -34.45 -11.54 -37.86
C ILE A 481 -33.41 -12.65 -37.88
N CYS A 482 -33.88 -13.88 -37.64
CA CYS A 482 -33.10 -15.09 -37.71
C CYS A 482 -33.51 -15.85 -38.97
N THR A 483 -32.54 -16.09 -39.86
CA THR A 483 -32.81 -16.58 -41.22
C THR A 483 -32.05 -17.87 -41.50
N PRO A 484 -32.52 -18.71 -42.45
CA PRO A 484 -31.68 -19.76 -43.03
C PRO A 484 -30.31 -19.25 -43.47
N PHE A 485 -29.30 -20.11 -43.37
CA PHE A 485 -27.90 -19.73 -43.66
C PHE A 485 -27.69 -19.08 -45.03
N ILE A 486 -28.50 -19.47 -46.03
CA ILE A 486 -28.40 -18.99 -47.42
C ILE A 486 -28.61 -17.47 -47.53
N HIS A 487 -29.31 -16.84 -46.59
CA HIS A 487 -29.66 -15.42 -46.67
C HIS A 487 -28.66 -14.50 -45.97
N LEU A 488 -27.92 -15.00 -44.97
CA LEU A 488 -27.17 -14.18 -44.00
C LEU A 488 -26.24 -13.17 -44.66
N ALA A 489 -25.30 -13.64 -45.49
CA ALA A 489 -24.30 -12.76 -46.12
C ALA A 489 -24.93 -11.75 -47.08
N SER A 490 -26.03 -12.10 -47.75
CA SER A 490 -26.72 -11.20 -48.68
C SER A 490 -27.51 -10.12 -47.94
N ILE A 491 -28.20 -10.48 -46.86
CA ILE A 491 -28.96 -9.55 -46.03
C ILE A 491 -28.01 -8.57 -45.32
N ALA A 492 -26.89 -9.06 -44.78
CA ALA A 492 -25.94 -8.24 -44.03
C ALA A 492 -25.36 -7.06 -44.82
N GLN A 493 -25.32 -7.14 -46.16
CA GLN A 493 -24.77 -6.09 -47.03
C GLN A 493 -25.61 -4.80 -47.03
N PHE A 494 -26.92 -4.89 -46.76
CA PHE A 494 -27.82 -3.74 -46.85
C PHE A 494 -28.65 -3.50 -45.58
N LEU A 495 -28.73 -4.49 -44.67
CA LEU A 495 -29.51 -4.38 -43.45
C LEU A 495 -28.89 -3.32 -42.52
N ASN A 496 -29.70 -2.38 -42.05
CA ASN A 496 -29.29 -1.44 -41.02
C ASN A 496 -29.25 -2.15 -39.67
N GLN A 497 -28.07 -2.66 -39.30
CA GLN A 497 -27.88 -3.45 -38.09
C GLN A 497 -28.00 -2.67 -36.77
N ASP A 498 -28.09 -1.34 -36.84
CA ASP A 498 -28.44 -0.51 -35.67
C ASP A 498 -29.95 -0.55 -35.37
N VAL A 499 -30.76 -0.96 -36.35
CA VAL A 499 -32.22 -1.06 -36.26
C VAL A 499 -32.68 -2.51 -36.14
N ILE A 500 -32.11 -3.40 -36.96
CA ILE A 500 -32.50 -4.82 -37.04
C ILE A 500 -31.27 -5.71 -36.84
N GLY A 501 -31.26 -6.50 -35.77
CA GLY A 501 -30.24 -7.52 -35.57
C GLY A 501 -30.39 -8.66 -36.57
N LEU A 502 -29.29 -9.15 -37.12
CA LEU A 502 -29.27 -10.33 -37.97
C LEU A 502 -28.80 -11.55 -37.18
N GLY A 503 -29.53 -12.66 -37.28
CA GLY A 503 -29.22 -13.91 -36.60
C GLY A 503 -29.23 -15.14 -37.52
N ALA A 504 -28.44 -16.15 -37.16
CA ALA A 504 -28.55 -17.49 -37.73
C ALA A 504 -29.48 -18.37 -36.90
N GLU A 505 -30.01 -19.43 -37.51
CA GLU A 505 -30.93 -20.38 -36.84
C GLU A 505 -30.22 -21.54 -36.13
N ASN A 506 -28.90 -21.69 -36.34
CA ASN A 506 -28.04 -22.69 -35.69
C ASN A 506 -26.55 -22.35 -35.91
N CYS A 507 -25.65 -23.02 -35.18
CA CYS A 507 -24.25 -23.20 -35.57
C CYS A 507 -23.72 -24.57 -35.09
N ALA A 508 -22.56 -24.98 -35.58
CA ALA A 508 -21.91 -26.24 -35.22
C ALA A 508 -21.34 -26.23 -33.79
N ASP A 509 -21.19 -27.41 -33.19
CA ASP A 509 -20.48 -27.67 -31.92
C ASP A 509 -18.96 -27.88 -32.15
N LYS A 510 -18.46 -27.45 -33.31
CA LYS A 510 -17.08 -27.65 -33.77
C LYS A 510 -16.58 -26.37 -34.42
N GLU A 511 -15.31 -26.02 -34.17
CA GLU A 511 -14.68 -24.82 -34.75
C GLU A 511 -14.54 -24.92 -36.27
N LYS A 512 -14.06 -26.07 -36.76
CA LYS A 512 -13.86 -26.41 -38.17
C LYS A 512 -13.61 -27.92 -38.29
N GLY A 513 -13.72 -28.47 -39.50
CA GLY A 513 -13.32 -29.86 -39.77
C GLY A 513 -14.25 -30.59 -40.74
N ALA A 514 -14.17 -31.92 -40.70
CA ALA A 514 -14.95 -32.83 -41.56
C ALA A 514 -16.40 -33.00 -41.06
N TYR A 515 -17.16 -31.91 -41.06
CA TYR A 515 -18.55 -31.84 -40.62
C TYR A 515 -19.43 -31.34 -41.78
N THR A 516 -19.52 -32.14 -42.84
CA THR A 516 -20.22 -31.78 -44.08
C THR A 516 -21.67 -31.39 -43.81
N GLY A 517 -22.04 -30.17 -44.21
CA GLY A 517 -23.39 -29.61 -44.03
C GLY A 517 -23.54 -28.73 -42.79
N GLU A 518 -22.60 -28.77 -41.84
CA GLU A 518 -22.61 -27.88 -40.67
C GLU A 518 -21.96 -26.53 -40.98
N VAL A 519 -22.38 -25.48 -40.25
CA VAL A 519 -21.85 -24.12 -40.35
C VAL A 519 -21.28 -23.73 -39.00
N SER A 520 -19.97 -23.46 -38.93
CA SER A 520 -19.34 -23.10 -37.65
C SER A 520 -19.76 -21.71 -37.15
N ALA A 521 -19.60 -21.47 -35.84
CA ALA A 521 -19.87 -20.16 -35.25
C ALA A 521 -19.03 -19.04 -35.89
N GLU A 522 -17.78 -19.33 -36.26
CA GLU A 522 -16.90 -18.39 -36.98
C GLU A 522 -17.46 -18.08 -38.38
N MET A 523 -17.94 -19.09 -39.12
CA MET A 523 -18.57 -18.89 -40.42
C MET A 523 -19.83 -18.02 -40.29
N VAL A 524 -20.70 -18.30 -39.31
CA VAL A 524 -21.88 -17.46 -39.03
C VAL A 524 -21.46 -16.02 -38.76
N LYS A 525 -20.48 -15.80 -37.88
CA LYS A 525 -20.01 -14.45 -37.55
C LYS A 525 -19.48 -13.72 -38.79
N SER A 526 -18.74 -14.41 -39.65
CA SER A 526 -18.14 -13.82 -40.86
C SER A 526 -19.16 -13.26 -41.85
N THR A 527 -20.42 -13.72 -41.80
CA THR A 527 -21.50 -13.17 -42.64
C THR A 527 -21.96 -11.78 -42.21
N GLY A 528 -21.58 -11.33 -41.00
CA GLY A 528 -22.12 -10.11 -40.38
C GLY A 528 -23.26 -10.37 -39.40
N ALA A 529 -23.60 -11.62 -39.10
CA ALA A 529 -24.58 -11.95 -38.08
C ALA A 529 -24.11 -11.53 -36.68
N GLN A 530 -25.05 -11.07 -35.86
CA GLN A 530 -24.84 -10.67 -34.47
C GLN A 530 -25.41 -11.69 -33.48
N TYR A 531 -26.37 -12.49 -33.93
CA TYR A 531 -27.13 -13.44 -33.10
C TYR A 531 -27.07 -14.86 -33.67
N VAL A 532 -27.34 -15.85 -32.82
CA VAL A 532 -27.61 -17.23 -33.25
C VAL A 532 -28.64 -17.87 -32.33
N ILE A 533 -29.64 -18.55 -32.90
CA ILE A 533 -30.58 -19.39 -32.16
C ILE A 533 -29.91 -20.74 -31.87
N LEU A 534 -29.96 -21.21 -30.63
CA LEU A 534 -29.46 -22.52 -30.23
C LEU A 534 -30.48 -23.22 -29.34
N GLY A 535 -30.58 -24.54 -29.48
CA GLY A 535 -31.47 -25.36 -28.65
C GLY A 535 -32.95 -25.23 -28.99
N HIS A 536 -33.31 -24.73 -30.16
CA HIS A 536 -34.71 -24.67 -30.61
C HIS A 536 -35.34 -26.07 -30.56
N SER A 537 -36.58 -26.16 -30.13
CA SER A 537 -37.34 -27.41 -29.94
C SER A 537 -37.28 -28.36 -31.14
N GLU A 538 -37.41 -27.85 -32.37
CA GLU A 538 -37.27 -28.64 -33.61
C GLU A 538 -35.87 -29.27 -33.77
N ARG A 539 -34.81 -28.60 -33.28
CA ARG A 539 -33.45 -29.14 -33.33
C ARG A 539 -33.21 -30.21 -32.28
N ARG A 540 -33.75 -30.02 -31.07
CA ARG A 540 -33.75 -31.06 -30.03
C ARG A 540 -34.54 -32.29 -30.49
N GLY A 541 -35.73 -32.08 -31.06
CA GLY A 541 -36.64 -33.16 -31.48
C GLY A 541 -36.22 -33.91 -32.74
N TYR A 542 -35.86 -33.20 -33.82
CA TYR A 542 -35.56 -33.84 -35.12
C TYR A 542 -34.09 -34.18 -35.31
N TYR A 543 -33.19 -33.46 -34.64
CA TYR A 543 -31.74 -33.58 -34.83
C TYR A 543 -31.00 -34.00 -33.55
N ALA A 544 -31.74 -34.38 -32.50
CA ALA A 544 -31.22 -34.94 -31.26
C ALA A 544 -30.14 -34.09 -30.57
N GLU A 545 -30.30 -32.76 -30.58
CA GLU A 545 -29.38 -31.88 -29.86
C GLU A 545 -29.51 -32.07 -28.34
N THR A 546 -28.44 -32.54 -27.71
CA THR A 546 -28.38 -32.77 -26.25
C THR A 546 -27.84 -31.54 -25.51
N PRO A 547 -28.03 -31.45 -24.18
CA PRO A 547 -27.46 -30.36 -23.38
C PRO A 547 -25.95 -30.18 -23.54
N GLU A 548 -25.21 -31.29 -23.71
CA GLU A 548 -23.75 -31.28 -23.90
C GLU A 548 -23.36 -30.67 -25.24
N ILE A 549 -24.06 -31.05 -26.33
CA ILE A 549 -23.86 -30.45 -27.65
C ILE A 549 -24.15 -28.95 -27.60
N LEU A 550 -25.25 -28.58 -26.96
CA LEU A 550 -25.67 -27.19 -26.84
C LEU A 550 -24.72 -26.34 -26.02
N LYS A 551 -24.16 -26.89 -24.93
CA LYS A 551 -23.11 -26.23 -24.16
C LYS A 551 -21.92 -25.86 -25.04
N GLU A 552 -21.44 -26.81 -25.86
CA GLU A 552 -20.31 -26.55 -26.77
C GLU A 552 -20.66 -25.50 -27.82
N LYS A 553 -21.86 -25.56 -28.41
CA LYS A 553 -22.34 -24.54 -29.35
C LYS A 553 -22.39 -23.14 -28.73
N VAL A 554 -22.92 -23.02 -27.51
CA VAL A 554 -23.00 -21.74 -26.78
C VAL A 554 -21.60 -21.18 -26.56
N LEU A 555 -20.66 -21.99 -26.08
CA LEU A 555 -19.28 -21.54 -25.83
C LEU A 555 -18.61 -21.07 -27.13
N LEU A 556 -18.78 -21.81 -28.23
CA LEU A 556 -18.22 -21.43 -29.53
C LEU A 556 -18.88 -20.16 -30.11
N ALA A 557 -20.19 -20.00 -29.95
CA ALA A 557 -20.90 -18.80 -30.37
C ALA A 557 -20.38 -17.55 -29.63
N LEU A 558 -20.30 -17.63 -28.30
CA LEU A 558 -19.79 -16.53 -27.47
C LEU A 558 -18.33 -16.21 -27.76
N LYS A 559 -17.48 -17.24 -27.93
CA LYS A 559 -16.06 -17.09 -28.31
C LYS A 559 -15.89 -16.30 -29.61
N ASN A 560 -16.81 -16.47 -30.57
CA ASN A 560 -16.80 -15.75 -31.85
C ASN A 560 -17.58 -14.42 -31.80
N GLY A 561 -18.00 -13.95 -30.63
CA GLY A 561 -18.69 -12.67 -30.48
C GLY A 561 -20.12 -12.65 -31.06
N LEU A 562 -20.78 -13.81 -31.10
CA LEU A 562 -22.22 -13.91 -31.33
C LEU A 562 -22.95 -13.83 -29.99
N LYS A 563 -24.15 -13.24 -30.00
CA LYS A 563 -25.11 -13.33 -28.90
C LYS A 563 -26.01 -14.54 -29.14
N VAL A 564 -26.39 -15.24 -28.08
CA VAL A 564 -27.17 -16.49 -28.22
C VAL A 564 -28.62 -16.24 -27.82
N ILE A 565 -29.55 -16.67 -28.67
CA ILE A 565 -30.96 -16.87 -28.31
C ILE A 565 -31.12 -18.35 -27.97
N PHE A 566 -31.08 -18.66 -26.67
CA PHE A 566 -31.10 -20.02 -26.16
C PHE A 566 -32.53 -20.47 -25.87
N CYS A 567 -32.98 -21.49 -26.58
CA CYS A 567 -34.35 -22.00 -26.47
C CYS A 567 -34.43 -23.15 -25.46
N ILE A 568 -35.48 -23.12 -24.65
CA ILE A 568 -35.81 -24.11 -23.62
C ILE A 568 -37.31 -24.33 -23.58
N GLY A 569 -37.76 -25.50 -23.16
CA GLY A 569 -39.19 -25.79 -23.12
C GLY A 569 -39.54 -27.25 -22.88
N GLU A 570 -40.75 -27.49 -22.41
CA GLU A 570 -41.26 -28.81 -22.06
C GLU A 570 -42.25 -29.37 -23.10
N SER A 571 -42.29 -30.70 -23.21
CA SER A 571 -43.28 -31.43 -24.02
C SER A 571 -44.68 -31.40 -23.39
N LEU A 572 -45.70 -31.88 -24.12
CA LEU A 572 -47.06 -31.98 -23.58
C LEU A 572 -47.12 -32.95 -22.39
N GLU A 573 -46.45 -34.09 -22.52
CA GLU A 573 -46.39 -35.13 -21.50
C GLU A 573 -45.72 -34.61 -20.21
N GLU A 574 -44.66 -33.81 -20.36
CA GLU A 574 -43.97 -33.19 -19.23
C GLU A 574 -44.83 -32.12 -18.55
N ARG A 575 -45.58 -31.31 -19.33
CA ARG A 575 -46.51 -30.32 -18.78
C ARG A 575 -47.67 -30.98 -18.04
N GLU A 576 -48.27 -32.02 -18.61
CA GLU A 576 -49.37 -32.77 -17.97
C GLU A 576 -48.90 -33.52 -16.71
N ALA A 577 -47.62 -33.91 -16.65
CA ALA A 577 -47.00 -34.48 -15.46
C ALA A 577 -46.56 -33.43 -14.41
N GLY A 578 -46.74 -32.13 -14.67
CA GLY A 578 -46.33 -31.06 -13.75
C GLY A 578 -44.82 -30.83 -13.66
N LYS A 579 -44.05 -31.28 -14.68
CA LYS A 579 -42.58 -31.26 -14.70
C LYS A 579 -41.97 -30.06 -15.41
N GLN A 580 -42.78 -29.11 -15.90
CA GLN A 580 -42.29 -27.97 -16.68
C GLN A 580 -41.11 -27.24 -16.03
N ASN A 581 -41.17 -27.04 -14.70
CA ASN A 581 -40.13 -26.35 -13.94
C ASN A 581 -38.83 -27.17 -13.86
N GLU A 582 -38.95 -28.49 -13.67
CA GLU A 582 -37.80 -29.40 -13.62
C GLU A 582 -37.08 -29.42 -14.97
N VAL A 583 -37.84 -29.50 -16.07
CA VAL A 583 -37.31 -29.54 -17.44
C VAL A 583 -36.55 -28.25 -17.77
N VAL A 584 -37.19 -27.09 -17.63
CA VAL A 584 -36.53 -25.81 -17.98
C VAL A 584 -35.30 -25.54 -17.12
N LYS A 585 -35.32 -25.94 -15.83
CA LYS A 585 -34.17 -25.82 -14.95
C LYS A 585 -33.02 -26.73 -15.41
N ALA A 586 -33.32 -27.99 -15.74
CA ALA A 586 -32.32 -28.94 -16.21
C ALA A 586 -31.67 -28.50 -17.53
N GLU A 587 -32.45 -27.96 -18.46
CA GLU A 587 -31.91 -27.46 -19.74
C GLU A 587 -30.98 -26.24 -19.56
N LEU A 588 -31.31 -25.33 -18.64
CA LEU A 588 -30.46 -24.19 -18.30
C LEU A 588 -29.19 -24.63 -17.57
N GLU A 589 -29.30 -25.56 -16.62
CA GLU A 589 -28.19 -26.13 -15.86
C GLU A 589 -27.19 -26.88 -16.75
N GLY A 590 -27.70 -27.66 -17.70
CA GLY A 590 -26.89 -28.48 -18.59
C GLY A 590 -26.11 -27.69 -19.65
N SER A 591 -26.59 -26.51 -20.05
CA SER A 591 -26.07 -25.82 -21.24
C SER A 591 -25.57 -24.39 -21.04
N VAL A 592 -26.15 -23.60 -20.12
CA VAL A 592 -25.81 -22.16 -19.99
C VAL A 592 -25.44 -21.72 -18.58
N PHE A 593 -25.78 -22.45 -17.52
CA PHE A 593 -25.40 -22.09 -16.14
C PHE A 593 -23.95 -22.44 -15.76
N ASN A 594 -23.20 -22.98 -16.71
CA ASN A 594 -21.73 -23.09 -16.63
C ASN A 594 -21.00 -21.80 -17.02
N LEU A 595 -21.71 -20.80 -17.57
CA LEU A 595 -21.13 -19.52 -17.98
C LEU A 595 -20.82 -18.63 -16.77
N THR A 596 -19.85 -17.73 -16.93
CA THR A 596 -19.64 -16.61 -16.00
C THR A 596 -20.76 -15.57 -16.12
N GLU A 597 -20.91 -14.70 -15.12
CA GLU A 597 -21.90 -13.61 -15.15
C GLU A 597 -21.75 -12.70 -16.38
N GLU A 598 -20.52 -12.42 -16.82
CA GLU A 598 -20.26 -11.56 -17.98
C GLU A 598 -20.60 -12.26 -19.31
N GLU A 599 -20.34 -13.55 -19.42
CA GLU A 599 -20.74 -14.35 -20.59
C GLU A 599 -22.25 -14.49 -20.67
N PHE A 600 -22.93 -14.72 -19.53
CA PHE A 600 -24.38 -14.90 -19.46
C PHE A 600 -25.17 -13.66 -19.91
N LYS A 601 -24.60 -12.44 -19.81
CA LYS A 601 -25.21 -11.21 -20.35
C LYS A 601 -25.42 -11.22 -21.86
N ASN A 602 -24.73 -12.10 -22.58
CA ASN A 602 -24.89 -12.28 -24.03
C ASN A 602 -25.90 -13.37 -24.39
N ILE A 603 -26.62 -13.90 -23.40
CA ILE A 603 -27.68 -14.89 -23.56
C ILE A 603 -29.05 -14.21 -23.47
N ILE A 604 -29.90 -14.48 -24.46
CA ILE A 604 -31.34 -14.24 -24.45
C ILE A 604 -32.00 -15.60 -24.28
N ILE A 605 -32.93 -15.74 -23.34
CA ILE A 605 -33.69 -16.99 -23.17
C ILE A 605 -34.96 -16.92 -24.00
N ALA A 606 -35.31 -17.98 -24.72
CA ALA A 606 -36.60 -18.14 -25.37
C ALA A 606 -37.31 -19.37 -24.80
N TYR A 607 -38.42 -19.14 -24.09
CA TYR A 607 -39.24 -20.22 -23.56
C TYR A 607 -40.25 -20.69 -24.60
N GLU A 608 -40.18 -21.97 -24.95
CA GLU A 608 -40.98 -22.61 -25.97
C GLU A 608 -41.94 -23.63 -25.33
N PRO A 609 -43.24 -23.32 -25.14
CA PRO A 609 -44.22 -24.34 -24.75
C PRO A 609 -44.40 -25.28 -25.95
N ILE A 610 -43.61 -26.36 -26.05
CA ILE A 610 -43.49 -27.22 -27.24
C ILE A 610 -44.88 -27.75 -27.65
N TRP A 611 -45.71 -28.07 -26.67
CA TRP A 611 -47.09 -28.52 -26.83
C TRP A 611 -48.04 -27.51 -27.50
N ALA A 612 -47.68 -26.23 -27.55
CA ALA A 612 -48.45 -25.15 -28.17
C ALA A 612 -47.87 -24.69 -29.53
N ILE A 613 -46.75 -25.24 -29.99
CA ILE A 613 -46.12 -24.85 -31.25
C ILE A 613 -46.79 -25.57 -32.42
N GLY A 614 -47.46 -24.82 -33.31
CA GLY A 614 -48.05 -25.36 -34.54
C GLY A 614 -49.30 -26.24 -34.34
N THR A 615 -49.77 -26.42 -33.11
CA THR A 615 -50.91 -27.30 -32.77
C THR A 615 -52.26 -26.58 -32.76
N GLY A 616 -52.29 -25.26 -32.94
CA GLY A 616 -53.50 -24.43 -32.85
C GLY A 616 -53.99 -24.20 -31.40
N LYS A 617 -53.46 -24.93 -30.42
CA LYS A 617 -53.60 -24.63 -28.99
C LYS A 617 -52.55 -23.58 -28.61
N THR A 618 -52.97 -22.51 -27.94
CA THR A 618 -52.08 -21.44 -27.50
C THR A 618 -52.02 -21.45 -25.98
N ALA A 619 -50.83 -21.38 -25.40
CA ALA A 619 -50.70 -21.20 -23.96
C ALA A 619 -51.35 -19.87 -23.56
N THR A 620 -52.07 -19.84 -22.43
CA THR A 620 -52.62 -18.58 -21.94
C THR A 620 -51.49 -17.65 -21.52
N ALA A 621 -51.74 -16.34 -21.50
CA ALA A 621 -50.75 -15.38 -21.05
C ALA A 621 -50.32 -15.63 -19.59
N ASP A 622 -51.20 -16.17 -18.75
CA ASP A 622 -50.87 -16.57 -17.36
C ASP A 622 -49.94 -17.78 -17.30
N GLN A 623 -50.16 -18.79 -18.15
CA GLN A 623 -49.27 -19.96 -18.23
C GLN A 623 -47.87 -19.57 -18.73
N ALA A 624 -47.80 -18.62 -19.68
CA ALA A 624 -46.54 -18.06 -20.14
C ALA A 624 -45.85 -17.24 -19.04
N GLU A 625 -46.57 -16.43 -18.28
CA GLU A 625 -46.00 -15.66 -17.17
C GLU A 625 -45.48 -16.56 -16.04
N GLU A 626 -46.23 -17.61 -15.67
CA GLU A 626 -45.85 -18.56 -14.60
C GLU A 626 -44.43 -19.09 -14.80
N ILE A 627 -44.14 -19.59 -16.00
CA ILE A 627 -42.85 -20.22 -16.31
C ILE A 627 -41.77 -19.18 -16.59
N HIS A 628 -42.09 -18.02 -17.16
CA HIS A 628 -41.15 -16.91 -17.31
C HIS A 628 -40.67 -16.37 -15.95
N ALA A 629 -41.59 -16.19 -15.00
CA ALA A 629 -41.27 -15.81 -13.63
C ALA A 629 -40.40 -16.88 -12.94
N TYR A 630 -40.71 -18.17 -13.17
CA TYR A 630 -39.88 -19.26 -12.67
C TYR A 630 -38.47 -19.24 -13.26
N ILE A 631 -38.31 -19.13 -14.58
CA ILE A 631 -37.00 -19.01 -15.26
C ILE A 631 -36.21 -17.84 -14.70
N ARG A 632 -36.84 -16.68 -14.50
CA ARG A 632 -36.18 -15.53 -13.91
C ARG A 632 -35.74 -15.79 -12.47
N SER A 633 -36.54 -16.49 -11.68
CA SER A 633 -36.20 -16.82 -10.29
C SER A 633 -34.96 -17.72 -10.19
N ILE A 634 -34.81 -18.70 -11.07
CA ILE A 634 -33.64 -19.60 -11.08
C ILE A 634 -32.38 -18.89 -11.61
N ILE A 635 -32.52 -17.94 -12.53
CA ILE A 635 -31.41 -17.05 -12.93
C ILE A 635 -30.99 -16.19 -11.74
N ALA A 636 -31.95 -15.67 -10.96
CA ALA A 636 -31.66 -14.86 -9.78
C ALA A 636 -30.98 -15.68 -8.68
N GLU A 637 -31.38 -16.94 -8.50
CA GLU A 637 -30.73 -17.88 -7.59
C GLU A 637 -29.27 -18.15 -8.00
N LYS A 638 -29.02 -18.35 -9.29
CA LYS A 638 -27.70 -18.70 -9.82
C LYS A 638 -26.72 -17.52 -9.89
N TYR A 639 -27.18 -16.37 -10.39
CA TYR A 639 -26.34 -15.22 -10.76
C TYR A 639 -26.70 -13.93 -10.00
N GLY A 640 -27.69 -13.98 -9.10
CA GLY A 640 -28.16 -12.82 -8.35
C GLY A 640 -29.21 -11.99 -9.09
N GLN A 641 -29.99 -11.23 -8.32
CA GLN A 641 -31.13 -10.45 -8.82
C GLN A 641 -30.76 -9.47 -9.94
N ALA A 642 -29.56 -8.89 -9.89
CA ALA A 642 -29.15 -7.90 -10.89
C ALA A 642 -28.98 -8.50 -12.30
N VAL A 643 -28.52 -9.75 -12.39
CA VAL A 643 -28.39 -10.46 -13.68
C VAL A 643 -29.78 -10.88 -14.17
N ALA A 644 -30.61 -11.43 -13.28
CA ALA A 644 -31.99 -11.81 -13.60
C ALA A 644 -32.87 -10.64 -14.07
N ASP A 645 -32.66 -9.44 -13.51
CA ASP A 645 -33.34 -8.21 -13.90
C ASP A 645 -32.85 -7.64 -15.25
N ASP A 646 -31.69 -8.09 -15.76
CA ASP A 646 -31.11 -7.65 -17.04
C ASP A 646 -31.34 -8.68 -18.16
N THR A 647 -31.45 -9.97 -17.81
CA THR A 647 -31.71 -11.06 -18.77
C THR A 647 -33.07 -10.89 -19.44
N THR A 648 -33.06 -10.93 -20.78
CA THR A 648 -34.26 -10.91 -21.61
C THR A 648 -34.82 -12.33 -21.76
N ILE A 649 -36.11 -12.52 -21.48
CA ILE A 649 -36.82 -13.79 -21.62
C ILE A 649 -37.98 -13.62 -22.63
N LEU A 650 -37.88 -14.32 -23.76
CA LEU A 650 -38.82 -14.28 -24.87
C LEU A 650 -39.82 -15.42 -24.80
N TYR A 651 -41.07 -15.14 -25.16
CA TYR A 651 -42.07 -16.17 -25.37
C TYR A 651 -41.97 -16.73 -26.79
N GLY A 652 -41.70 -18.03 -26.93
CA GLY A 652 -41.52 -18.75 -28.19
C GLY A 652 -42.74 -19.57 -28.65
N GLY A 653 -43.89 -19.43 -27.98
CA GLY A 653 -45.14 -20.07 -28.40
C GLY A 653 -45.86 -19.32 -29.53
N SER A 654 -47.12 -19.70 -29.80
CA SER A 654 -47.95 -19.07 -30.84
C SER A 654 -48.30 -17.61 -30.50
N CYS A 655 -47.50 -16.68 -31.04
CA CYS A 655 -47.69 -15.24 -30.89
C CYS A 655 -48.07 -14.59 -32.23
N LYS A 656 -49.15 -13.81 -32.22
CA LYS A 656 -49.75 -13.09 -33.36
C LYS A 656 -50.02 -11.64 -32.94
N ALA A 657 -50.21 -10.75 -33.90
CA ALA A 657 -50.52 -9.34 -33.61
C ALA A 657 -51.73 -9.16 -32.67
N SER A 658 -52.72 -10.06 -32.73
CA SER A 658 -53.94 -9.98 -31.91
C SER A 658 -53.75 -10.37 -30.44
N ASN A 659 -52.77 -11.21 -30.09
CA ASN A 659 -52.54 -11.66 -28.71
C ASN A 659 -51.22 -11.14 -28.11
N ALA A 660 -50.33 -10.59 -28.93
CA ALA A 660 -49.07 -10.00 -28.47
C ALA A 660 -49.25 -8.92 -27.37
N PRO A 661 -50.24 -8.00 -27.43
CA PRO A 661 -50.43 -7.01 -26.37
C PRO A 661 -50.71 -7.62 -24.98
N GLU A 662 -51.48 -8.72 -24.94
CA GLU A 662 -51.80 -9.40 -23.68
C GLU A 662 -50.57 -10.14 -23.12
N LEU A 663 -49.82 -10.82 -23.99
CA LEU A 663 -48.58 -11.52 -23.62
C LEU A 663 -47.52 -10.53 -23.13
N PHE A 664 -47.29 -9.44 -23.88
CA PHE A 664 -46.25 -8.46 -23.58
C PHE A 664 -46.60 -7.54 -22.41
N ALA A 665 -47.86 -7.55 -21.95
CA ALA A 665 -48.27 -6.89 -20.70
C ALA A 665 -47.85 -7.68 -19.46
N LYS A 666 -47.44 -8.95 -19.58
CA LYS A 666 -47.05 -9.78 -18.45
C LYS A 666 -45.69 -9.34 -17.86
N PRO A 667 -45.54 -9.35 -16.52
CA PRO A 667 -44.36 -8.80 -15.87
C PRO A 667 -43.03 -9.39 -16.31
N ASP A 668 -42.93 -10.68 -16.60
CA ASP A 668 -41.66 -11.35 -16.87
C ASP A 668 -41.48 -11.80 -18.34
N ILE A 669 -42.41 -11.41 -19.22
CA ILE A 669 -42.32 -11.58 -20.67
C ILE A 669 -41.69 -10.32 -21.30
N ASP A 670 -40.46 -10.46 -21.80
CA ASP A 670 -39.70 -9.37 -22.41
C ASP A 670 -39.83 -9.33 -23.94
N GLY A 671 -40.68 -10.17 -24.52
CA GLY A 671 -41.02 -10.15 -25.93
C GLY A 671 -41.26 -11.53 -26.49
N GLY A 672 -40.93 -11.77 -27.76
CA GLY A 672 -41.26 -13.03 -28.42
C GLY A 672 -40.24 -13.51 -29.45
N LEU A 673 -40.12 -14.84 -29.55
CA LEU A 673 -39.46 -15.54 -30.64
C LEU A 673 -40.55 -16.04 -31.61
N ILE A 674 -40.75 -15.29 -32.70
CA ILE A 674 -41.92 -15.37 -33.58
C ILE A 674 -41.63 -16.29 -34.76
N GLY A 675 -42.38 -17.37 -34.88
CA GLY A 675 -42.34 -18.27 -36.04
C GLY A 675 -43.07 -17.70 -37.26
N GLY A 676 -44.15 -18.36 -37.70
CA GLY A 676 -44.81 -18.06 -38.98
C GLY A 676 -45.30 -16.62 -39.19
N ALA A 677 -45.65 -15.89 -38.13
CA ALA A 677 -46.04 -14.47 -38.23
C ALA A 677 -44.87 -13.54 -38.60
N SER A 678 -43.61 -14.01 -38.51
CA SER A 678 -42.43 -13.25 -38.94
C SER A 678 -42.17 -13.30 -40.45
N LEU A 679 -42.89 -14.16 -41.18
CA LEU A 679 -42.72 -14.38 -42.63
C LEU A 679 -43.47 -13.36 -43.49
N LYS A 680 -44.19 -12.41 -42.88
CA LYS A 680 -44.88 -11.31 -43.56
C LYS A 680 -44.60 -10.03 -42.80
N ALA A 681 -44.13 -8.99 -43.49
CA ALA A 681 -43.74 -7.74 -42.84
C ALA A 681 -44.90 -7.12 -42.03
N ALA A 682 -46.12 -7.08 -42.58
CA ALA A 682 -47.28 -6.53 -41.89
C ALA A 682 -47.61 -7.26 -40.57
N ASP A 683 -47.58 -8.60 -40.57
CA ASP A 683 -47.87 -9.41 -39.38
C ASP A 683 -46.79 -9.23 -38.30
N PHE A 684 -45.52 -9.23 -38.72
CA PHE A 684 -44.38 -9.03 -37.84
C PHE A 684 -44.38 -7.62 -37.25
N MET A 685 -44.64 -6.60 -38.06
CA MET A 685 -44.83 -5.22 -37.61
C MET A 685 -45.98 -5.08 -36.62
N GLY A 686 -47.08 -5.80 -36.82
CA GLY A 686 -48.19 -5.86 -35.86
C GLY A 686 -47.76 -6.32 -34.47
N ILE A 687 -46.85 -7.29 -34.39
CA ILE A 687 -46.27 -7.79 -33.12
C ILE A 687 -45.23 -6.81 -32.56
N ILE A 688 -44.34 -6.26 -33.39
CA ILE A 688 -43.37 -5.23 -32.98
C ILE A 688 -44.10 -4.03 -32.36
N ASN A 689 -45.21 -3.62 -32.98
CA ASN A 689 -46.04 -2.51 -32.55
C ASN A 689 -46.85 -2.81 -31.27
N ALA A 690 -46.90 -4.06 -30.79
CA ALA A 690 -47.51 -4.36 -29.49
C ALA A 690 -46.72 -3.75 -28.31
N TRP A 691 -45.47 -3.32 -28.55
CA TRP A 691 -44.68 -2.54 -27.59
C TRP A 691 -44.85 -1.02 -27.71
N LYS A 692 -45.70 -0.53 -28.62
CA LYS A 692 -45.93 0.91 -28.82
C LYS A 692 -46.66 1.58 -27.65
#